data_AF-A0A8B9AFQ9-F1
#
_entry.id   AF-A0A8B9AFQ9-F1
#
_cell.length_a   1.000
_cell.length_b   1.000
_cell.length_c   1.000
_cell.angle_alpha   90.00
_cell.angle_beta   90.00
_cell.angle_gamma   90.00
#
_symmetry.space_group_name_H-M   'P 1'
#
loop_
_entity.id
_entity.type
_entity.pdbx_description
1 polymer ?
#
loop_
_entity_poly.entity_id
_entity_poly.type
_entity_poly.pdbx_seq_one_letter_code
_entity_poly.pdbx_strand_id
1 'polypeptide(L)'
;MSRWKAAPRAKYADLEGRRIVPGLLILIMMEITASGERVSKESAMEVLTRVELDLAYSSEKLLNLEMLFLQVSSRASDIDAPITEYLEDISNESIEKAFEFDALSGILNTEVKELDSFMSSLQMEIMDAHQKLSHSDHLEESTIEIEGKFHDAQESLKQFQDQIADIRMQSAKFERTLAFAHYEPWKLQTVDSKWKLQTVDQQRHVLQMLEKSLARELDLEKKLSDSRSLEEDLKLKLHNAEWESYFMEKPIEMILEKLFEAENAAELLLGISKELMGKLQGVQLNLNASMHRECKMKSKLQKGVMKLSAEEGAFEKLKTSCAEPDNILVLQQNGLKTGLKEADDKCMLTGSEVLTLREKVRALEEQLGESDIHLLVAKASLGDSQEQQSLLRSELCQLENVIEGLKENVLKTESRAEGAEARCAELTKANMELNEELGLLRNSGSEKAIFLERKLKESDTQLEHAKASVEAIEEQQIMLYAALSDMENIIEDLKRKVAKAETRAENAEAKCTLLTETNLELNEELGVVRSKLECLETSLHQADVAKITTAKDIGIRSKIITDLVMKLALERERLQLQVKKSSGAVPVHDTGMETTVSAEDSTGAESKIETVRTIEATQLTPKFLIMAFLVLLVSVLTFYVYQQDSSDA
;
A
#
# COMPACT_ATOMS: atom_id res chain seq x y z
N MET A 1 -26.44 15.04 54.69
CA MET A 1 -26.63 16.49 54.47
C MET A 1 -27.32 16.65 53.11
N SER A 2 -28.33 17.53 52.96
CA SER A 2 -29.00 17.94 51.69
C SER A 2 -29.30 16.82 50.64
N ARG A 3 -30.48 16.21 50.45
CA ARG A 3 -31.92 16.50 50.73
C ARG A 3 -32.67 17.29 49.61
N TRP A 4 -33.83 16.73 49.19
CA TRP A 4 -34.82 17.22 48.18
C TRP A 4 -34.40 17.04 46.69
N LYS A 5 -35.32 16.86 45.71
CA LYS A 5 -36.81 16.90 45.71
C LYS A 5 -37.41 15.82 44.76
N ALA A 6 -38.73 15.65 44.74
CA ALA A 6 -39.39 14.37 44.41
C ALA A 6 -40.42 14.37 43.25
N ALA A 7 -40.63 13.17 42.67
CA ALA A 7 -41.89 12.63 42.12
C ALA A 7 -42.46 13.27 40.81
N PRO A 8 -43.47 12.68 40.13
CA PRO A 8 -44.22 11.43 40.44
C PRO A 8 -44.30 10.39 39.28
N ARG A 9 -45.00 9.26 39.54
CA ARG A 9 -45.47 8.32 38.49
C ARG A 9 -46.54 8.98 37.60
N ALA A 10 -46.48 8.73 36.30
CA ALA A 10 -47.61 8.86 35.37
C ALA A 10 -48.00 7.47 34.83
N LYS A 11 -49.26 7.31 34.39
CA LYS A 11 -49.77 6.08 33.77
C LYS A 11 -49.67 6.19 32.26
N TYR A 12 -49.34 5.09 31.59
CA TYR A 12 -49.95 4.80 30.29
C TYR A 12 -50.57 3.41 30.32
N ALA A 13 -51.77 3.33 29.79
CA ALA A 13 -52.49 2.10 29.52
C ALA A 13 -52.83 2.09 28.03
N ASP A 14 -53.00 0.89 27.50
CA ASP A 14 -53.79 0.59 26.32
C ASP A 14 -53.49 1.37 25.02
N LEU A 15 -52.62 0.78 24.19
CA LEU A 15 -52.68 0.91 22.73
C LEU A 15 -52.45 -0.48 22.11
N GLU A 16 -53.29 -1.45 22.51
CA GLU A 16 -53.37 -2.75 21.84
C GLU A 16 -53.88 -2.56 20.40
N GLY A 17 -53.33 -3.32 19.43
CA GLY A 17 -54.03 -3.53 18.15
C GLY A 17 -53.78 -2.56 16.98
N ARG A 18 -52.52 -2.35 16.57
CA ARG A 18 -52.20 -2.27 15.12
C ARG A 18 -51.07 -3.22 14.76
N ARG A 19 -51.43 -4.41 14.27
CA ARG A 19 -50.47 -5.29 13.58
C ARG A 19 -50.10 -4.64 12.26
N ILE A 20 -48.84 -4.20 12.13
CA ILE A 20 -48.27 -3.91 10.81
C ILE A 20 -48.23 -5.25 10.08
N VAL A 21 -48.92 -5.34 8.94
CA VAL A 21 -48.97 -6.58 8.14
C VAL A 21 -47.58 -6.79 7.53
N PRO A 22 -46.97 -7.99 7.60
CA PRO A 22 -45.62 -8.22 7.07
C PRO A 22 -45.47 -7.81 5.59
N GLY A 23 -46.51 -8.00 4.78
CA GLY A 23 -46.53 -7.52 3.39
C GLY A 23 -46.40 -6.01 3.22
N LEU A 24 -46.80 -5.20 4.21
CA LEU A 24 -46.61 -3.74 4.17
C LEU A 24 -45.17 -3.35 4.52
N LEU A 25 -44.52 -4.10 5.42
CA LEU A 25 -43.09 -3.93 5.72
C LEU A 25 -42.24 -4.34 4.50
N ILE A 26 -42.61 -5.43 3.83
CA ILE A 26 -42.01 -5.84 2.56
C ILE A 26 -42.24 -4.78 1.47
N LEU A 27 -43.43 -4.18 1.36
CA LEU A 27 -43.67 -3.11 0.39
C LEU A 27 -42.77 -1.91 0.63
N ILE A 28 -42.66 -1.44 1.89
CA ILE A 28 -41.80 -0.31 2.26
C ILE A 28 -40.32 -0.63 2.01
N MET A 29 -39.84 -1.84 2.33
CA MET A 29 -38.45 -2.23 2.02
C MET A 29 -38.21 -2.44 0.52
N MET A 30 -39.23 -2.84 -0.26
CA MET A 30 -39.15 -2.88 -1.72
C MET A 30 -39.17 -1.48 -2.34
N GLU A 31 -39.95 -0.52 -1.83
CA GLU A 31 -39.90 0.87 -2.29
C GLU A 31 -38.55 1.53 -1.98
N ILE A 32 -37.90 1.16 -0.87
CA ILE A 32 -36.53 1.59 -0.54
C ILE A 32 -35.48 0.93 -1.45
N THR A 33 -35.66 -0.33 -1.87
CA THR A 33 -34.72 -1.01 -2.80
C THR A 33 -35.04 -0.83 -4.28
N ALA A 34 -36.17 -0.21 -4.63
CA ALA A 34 -36.59 0.06 -6.01
C ALA A 34 -36.29 1.49 -6.50
N SER A 35 -35.74 2.38 -5.66
CA SER A 35 -35.19 3.65 -6.15
C SER A 35 -33.81 3.40 -6.78
N GLY A 36 -33.75 3.41 -8.11
CA GLY A 36 -32.50 3.19 -8.85
C GLY A 36 -31.43 4.22 -8.48
N GLU A 37 -30.23 3.72 -8.18
CA GLU A 37 -28.92 4.39 -8.23
C GLU A 37 -28.89 5.88 -7.83
N ARG A 38 -29.50 6.19 -6.68
CA ARG A 38 -29.33 7.49 -6.03
C ARG A 38 -27.93 7.56 -5.43
N VAL A 39 -27.00 8.17 -6.19
CA VAL A 39 -25.71 8.67 -5.74
C VAL A 39 -25.87 9.29 -4.35
N SER A 40 -25.13 8.77 -3.38
CA SER A 40 -25.15 9.34 -2.04
C SER A 40 -24.46 10.71 -2.06
N LYS A 41 -24.88 11.58 -1.16
CA LYS A 41 -24.24 12.87 -0.88
C LYS A 41 -22.72 12.73 -0.66
N GLU A 42 -22.30 11.60 -0.09
CA GLU A 42 -20.89 11.25 0.13
C GLU A 42 -20.19 10.95 -1.20
N SER A 43 -20.78 10.14 -2.10
CA SER A 43 -20.21 9.90 -3.43
C SER A 43 -20.22 11.14 -4.35
N ALA A 44 -21.16 12.07 -4.19
CA ALA A 44 -21.12 13.36 -4.87
C ALA A 44 -19.98 14.26 -4.35
N MET A 45 -19.73 14.24 -3.03
CA MET A 45 -18.58 14.91 -2.42
C MET A 45 -17.25 14.28 -2.85
N GLU A 46 -17.19 12.95 -3.01
CA GLU A 46 -16.02 12.22 -3.51
C GLU A 46 -15.70 12.57 -4.98
N VAL A 47 -16.71 12.64 -5.86
CA VAL A 47 -16.50 13.11 -7.24
C VAL A 47 -16.05 14.56 -7.25
N LEU A 48 -16.62 15.43 -6.40
CA LEU A 48 -16.17 16.81 -6.28
C LEU A 48 -14.68 16.90 -5.88
N THR A 49 -14.22 16.14 -4.87
CA THR A 49 -12.81 16.19 -4.46
C THR A 49 -11.86 15.60 -5.50
N ARG A 50 -12.30 14.61 -6.30
CA ARG A 50 -11.55 14.16 -7.49
C ARG A 50 -11.45 15.29 -8.52
N VAL A 51 -12.58 15.90 -8.88
CA VAL A 51 -12.63 17.02 -9.82
C VAL A 51 -11.75 18.20 -9.37
N GLU A 52 -11.76 18.56 -8.09
CA GLU A 52 -10.90 19.62 -7.53
C GLU A 52 -9.40 19.29 -7.67
N LEU A 53 -9.01 18.03 -7.50
CA LEU A 53 -7.63 17.56 -7.68
C LEU A 53 -7.22 17.51 -9.16
N ASP A 54 -8.08 16.99 -10.04
CA ASP A 54 -7.86 16.92 -11.48
C ASP A 54 -7.77 18.31 -12.12
N LEU A 55 -8.57 19.26 -11.62
CA LEU A 55 -8.52 20.67 -11.97
C LEU A 55 -7.21 21.33 -11.49
N ALA A 56 -6.75 21.02 -10.27
CA ALA A 56 -5.48 21.52 -9.76
C ALA A 56 -4.27 20.98 -10.54
N TYR A 57 -4.24 19.68 -10.85
CA TYR A 57 -3.26 19.06 -11.74
C TYR A 57 -3.28 19.69 -13.14
N SER A 58 -4.47 19.92 -13.68
CA SER A 58 -4.64 20.57 -14.98
C SER A 58 -4.13 22.01 -15.00
N SER A 59 -4.25 22.74 -13.88
CA SER A 59 -3.69 24.08 -13.72
C SER A 59 -2.16 24.07 -13.84
N GLU A 60 -1.48 23.12 -13.20
CA GLU A 60 -0.02 22.95 -13.30
C GLU A 60 0.39 22.50 -14.72
N LYS A 61 -0.32 21.53 -15.31
CA LYS A 61 -0.09 21.07 -16.68
C LYS A 61 -0.27 22.21 -17.70
N LEU A 62 -1.27 23.06 -17.53
CA LEU A 62 -1.53 24.21 -18.39
C LEU A 62 -0.45 25.30 -18.26
N LEU A 63 0.00 25.62 -17.04
CA LEU A 63 1.12 26.54 -16.81
C LEU A 63 2.42 26.03 -17.47
N ASN A 64 2.68 24.73 -17.40
CA ASN A 64 3.81 24.10 -18.09
C ASN A 64 3.68 24.19 -19.62
N LEU A 65 2.46 24.12 -20.17
CA LEU A 65 2.20 24.32 -21.60
C LEU A 65 2.26 25.79 -22.04
N GLU A 66 1.89 26.75 -21.20
CA GLU A 66 2.15 28.18 -21.43
C GLU A 66 3.66 28.46 -21.51
N MET A 67 4.46 27.84 -20.63
CA MET A 67 5.92 27.95 -20.64
C MET A 67 6.56 27.28 -21.88
N LEU A 68 6.06 26.09 -22.30
CA LEU A 68 6.49 25.45 -23.54
C LEU A 68 6.09 26.28 -24.77
N PHE A 69 4.87 26.83 -24.80
CA PHE A 69 4.41 27.73 -25.85
C PHE A 69 5.27 28.99 -25.95
N LEU A 70 5.72 29.56 -24.83
CA LEU A 70 6.64 30.70 -24.82
C LEU A 70 8.02 30.34 -25.44
N GLN A 71 8.55 29.15 -25.14
CA GLN A 71 9.80 28.65 -25.73
C GLN A 71 9.67 28.35 -27.24
N VAL A 72 8.55 27.75 -27.68
CA VAL A 72 8.27 27.54 -29.10
C VAL A 72 8.10 28.90 -29.81
N SER A 73 7.47 29.87 -29.16
CA SER A 73 7.26 31.22 -29.70
C SER A 73 8.57 32.00 -29.91
N SER A 74 9.52 31.95 -28.97
CA SER A 74 10.82 32.61 -29.16
C SER A 74 11.60 31.96 -30.31
N ARG A 75 11.65 30.62 -30.36
CA ARG A 75 12.30 29.85 -31.43
C ARG A 75 11.65 30.08 -32.80
N ALA A 76 10.34 30.27 -32.88
CA ALA A 76 9.67 30.70 -34.10
C ALA A 76 10.20 32.06 -34.59
N SER A 77 10.39 33.02 -33.68
CA SER A 77 10.90 34.35 -34.04
C SER A 77 12.38 34.36 -34.46
N ASP A 78 13.17 33.38 -34.00
CA ASP A 78 14.55 33.16 -34.49
C ASP A 78 14.57 32.63 -35.94
N ILE A 79 13.50 31.95 -36.37
CA ILE A 79 13.36 31.34 -37.71
C ILE A 79 12.66 32.28 -38.70
N ASP A 80 11.71 33.10 -38.25
CA ASP A 80 11.02 34.13 -39.07
C ASP A 80 11.94 35.33 -39.41
N ALA A 81 13.20 35.34 -38.96
CA ALA A 81 14.21 36.27 -39.45
C ALA A 81 14.40 36.07 -40.98
N PRO A 82 14.40 37.15 -41.79
CA PRO A 82 14.27 37.01 -43.23
C PRO A 82 15.47 36.27 -43.86
N ILE A 83 15.20 35.07 -44.36
CA ILE A 83 16.13 34.25 -45.17
C ILE A 83 16.40 35.01 -46.48
N THR A 84 17.37 35.92 -46.44
CA THR A 84 17.52 36.98 -47.44
C THR A 84 18.37 36.51 -48.62
N GLU A 85 17.69 35.89 -49.59
CA GLU A 85 18.01 35.84 -51.02
C GLU A 85 19.33 35.16 -51.48
N TYR A 86 20.24 34.78 -50.57
CA TYR A 86 21.51 34.10 -50.90
C TYR A 86 21.52 32.63 -50.45
N LEU A 87 20.91 31.79 -51.29
CA LEU A 87 20.63 30.37 -51.04
C LEU A 87 21.84 29.47 -51.39
N GLU A 88 23.01 29.73 -50.78
CA GLU A 88 24.26 29.01 -51.13
C GLU A 88 25.02 28.36 -49.94
N ASP A 89 24.76 28.75 -48.69
CA ASP A 89 25.28 28.06 -47.48
C ASP A 89 24.21 28.01 -46.37
N ILE A 90 23.46 26.90 -46.28
CA ILE A 90 22.61 26.62 -45.11
C ILE A 90 23.49 26.00 -44.02
N SER A 91 23.80 26.77 -42.97
CA SER A 91 24.55 26.26 -41.82
C SER A 91 23.84 25.10 -41.13
N ASN A 92 24.58 24.06 -40.74
CA ASN A 92 24.05 22.95 -39.93
C ASN A 92 23.33 23.43 -38.67
N GLU A 93 23.80 24.52 -38.06
CA GLU A 93 23.18 25.15 -36.87
C GLU A 93 21.76 25.68 -37.16
N SER A 94 21.49 26.11 -38.41
CA SER A 94 20.15 26.52 -38.84
C SER A 94 19.21 25.33 -39.06
N ILE A 95 19.76 24.18 -39.46
CA ILE A 95 19.02 22.93 -39.67
C ILE A 95 18.67 22.32 -38.30
N GLU A 96 19.63 22.31 -37.38
CA GLU A 96 19.45 21.83 -35.99
C GLU A 96 18.36 22.62 -35.25
N LYS A 97 18.40 23.97 -35.33
CA LYS A 97 17.36 24.84 -34.74
C LYS A 97 15.98 24.64 -35.38
N ALA A 98 15.92 24.36 -36.69
CA ALA A 98 14.66 24.08 -37.38
C ALA A 98 14.05 22.73 -36.93
N PHE A 99 14.86 21.68 -36.78
CA PHE A 99 14.42 20.40 -36.22
C PHE A 99 14.00 20.51 -34.74
N GLU A 100 14.74 21.29 -33.94
CA GLU A 100 14.40 21.51 -32.53
C GLU A 100 13.06 22.26 -32.39
N PHE A 101 12.81 23.24 -33.26
CA PHE A 101 11.52 23.95 -33.34
C PHE A 101 10.37 23.03 -33.80
N ASP A 102 10.56 22.23 -34.84
CA ASP A 102 9.56 21.27 -35.33
C ASP A 102 9.19 20.23 -34.24
N ALA A 103 10.20 19.68 -33.56
CA ALA A 103 10.01 18.75 -32.45
C ALA A 103 9.25 19.38 -31.27
N LEU A 104 9.66 20.57 -30.80
CA LEU A 104 8.99 21.26 -29.69
C LEU A 104 7.56 21.71 -30.06
N SER A 105 7.34 22.14 -31.31
CA SER A 105 6.00 22.46 -31.82
C SER A 105 5.11 21.20 -31.92
N GLY A 106 5.68 20.06 -32.32
CA GLY A 106 4.99 18.77 -32.36
C GLY A 106 4.59 18.27 -30.97
N ILE A 107 5.48 18.38 -29.99
CA ILE A 107 5.20 18.07 -28.57
C ILE A 107 4.07 18.96 -28.05
N LEU A 108 4.21 20.28 -28.17
CA LEU A 108 3.20 21.25 -27.74
C LEU A 108 1.82 20.96 -28.34
N ASN A 109 1.75 20.73 -29.65
CA ASN A 109 0.51 20.46 -30.37
C ASN A 109 -0.11 19.09 -30.02
N THR A 110 0.67 18.15 -29.48
CA THR A 110 0.18 16.85 -28.99
C THR A 110 -0.37 16.99 -27.58
N GLU A 111 0.40 17.58 -26.67
CA GLU A 111 0.03 17.82 -25.27
C GLU A 111 -1.21 18.72 -25.13
N VAL A 112 -1.33 19.76 -25.96
CA VAL A 112 -2.51 20.64 -26.00
C VAL A 112 -3.77 19.89 -26.44
N LYS A 113 -3.66 18.86 -27.30
CA LYS A 113 -4.79 18.00 -27.70
C LYS A 113 -5.15 16.98 -26.63
N GLU A 114 -4.15 16.44 -25.93
CA GLU A 114 -4.38 15.54 -24.80
C GLU A 114 -5.12 16.27 -23.67
N LEU A 115 -4.70 17.51 -23.34
CA LEU A 115 -5.36 18.32 -22.32
C LEU A 115 -6.77 18.78 -22.76
N ASP A 116 -6.98 19.19 -24.02
CA ASP A 116 -8.32 19.50 -24.57
C ASP A 116 -9.27 18.29 -24.48
N SER A 117 -8.75 17.07 -24.70
CA SER A 117 -9.49 15.83 -24.50
C SER A 117 -9.77 15.52 -23.02
N PHE A 118 -8.80 15.77 -22.13
CA PHE A 118 -8.97 15.58 -20.69
C PHE A 118 -10.04 16.52 -20.13
N MET A 119 -10.00 17.81 -20.48
CA MET A 119 -11.03 18.80 -20.11
C MET A 119 -12.41 18.40 -20.62
N SER A 120 -12.49 17.76 -21.80
CA SER A 120 -13.76 17.25 -22.35
C SER A 120 -14.32 16.08 -21.53
N SER A 121 -13.47 15.18 -21.03
CA SER A 121 -13.88 14.12 -20.10
C SER A 121 -14.29 14.67 -18.74
N LEU A 122 -13.51 15.58 -18.15
CA LEU A 122 -13.79 16.19 -16.86
C LEU A 122 -15.10 17.00 -16.88
N GLN A 123 -15.41 17.66 -18.01
CA GLN A 123 -16.70 18.32 -18.22
C GLN A 123 -17.88 17.35 -18.17
N MET A 124 -17.75 16.17 -18.78
CA MET A 124 -18.79 15.14 -18.76
C MET A 124 -19.00 14.56 -17.35
N GLU A 125 -17.92 14.39 -16.58
CA GLU A 125 -17.99 13.92 -15.20
C GLU A 125 -18.65 14.94 -14.25
N ILE A 126 -18.29 16.23 -14.35
CA ILE A 126 -18.98 17.31 -13.63
C ILE A 126 -20.48 17.35 -13.99
N MET A 127 -20.82 17.24 -15.27
CA MET A 127 -22.22 17.28 -15.72
C MET A 127 -23.04 16.08 -15.22
N ASP A 128 -22.47 14.87 -15.24
CA ASP A 128 -23.11 13.65 -14.72
C ASP A 128 -23.31 13.73 -13.20
N ALA A 129 -22.28 14.16 -12.46
CA ALA A 129 -22.35 14.34 -11.00
C ALA A 129 -23.37 15.42 -10.61
N HIS A 130 -23.34 16.58 -11.27
CA HIS A 130 -24.29 17.68 -11.03
C HIS A 130 -25.72 17.28 -11.39
N GLN A 131 -25.93 16.52 -12.49
CA GLN A 131 -27.26 16.00 -12.82
C GLN A 131 -27.75 15.05 -11.73
N LYS A 132 -26.93 14.09 -11.28
CA LYS A 132 -27.28 13.13 -10.22
C LYS A 132 -27.55 13.82 -8.88
N LEU A 133 -26.80 14.88 -8.55
CA LEU A 133 -27.03 15.70 -7.35
C LEU A 133 -28.38 16.46 -7.42
N SER A 134 -28.68 17.10 -8.56
CA SER A 134 -29.94 17.85 -8.77
C SER A 134 -31.21 17.00 -8.76
N HIS A 135 -31.09 15.67 -8.85
CA HIS A 135 -32.21 14.73 -8.70
C HIS A 135 -32.46 14.31 -7.23
N SER A 136 -31.78 14.92 -6.25
CA SER A 136 -32.00 14.68 -4.83
C SER A 136 -33.01 15.69 -4.25
N ASP A 137 -34.24 15.23 -3.96
CA ASP A 137 -35.34 16.02 -3.33
C ASP A 137 -35.04 16.50 -1.88
N HIS A 138 -33.79 16.41 -1.42
CA HIS A 138 -33.36 16.76 -0.06
C HIS A 138 -32.58 18.07 -0.07
N LEU A 139 -33.36 19.16 0.07
CA LEU A 139 -32.91 20.56 0.13
C LEU A 139 -32.18 20.86 1.45
N GLU A 140 -31.04 20.23 1.65
CA GLU A 140 -30.14 20.42 2.79
C GLU A 140 -29.09 21.49 2.46
N GLU A 141 -28.69 22.30 3.46
CA GLU A 141 -27.77 23.43 3.30
C GLU A 141 -26.41 23.03 2.71
N SER A 142 -25.94 21.81 3.01
CA SER A 142 -24.71 21.23 2.47
C SER A 142 -24.85 20.65 1.05
N THR A 143 -26.06 20.34 0.57
CA THR A 143 -26.29 20.03 -0.84
C THR A 143 -26.05 21.26 -1.71
N ILE A 144 -26.51 22.43 -1.24
CA ILE A 144 -26.33 23.74 -1.87
C ILE A 144 -24.84 24.14 -1.87
N GLU A 145 -24.09 23.83 -0.81
CA GLU A 145 -22.64 24.05 -0.75
C GLU A 145 -21.88 23.20 -1.80
N ILE A 146 -22.25 21.93 -1.97
CA ILE A 146 -21.63 21.04 -2.97
C ILE A 146 -22.01 21.47 -4.40
N GLU A 147 -23.26 21.85 -4.65
CA GLU A 147 -23.72 22.37 -5.94
C GLU A 147 -23.00 23.69 -6.32
N GLY A 148 -22.77 24.58 -5.34
CA GLY A 148 -21.95 25.77 -5.50
C GLY A 148 -20.51 25.47 -5.94
N LYS A 149 -19.85 24.51 -5.28
CA LYS A 149 -18.47 24.12 -5.64
C LYS A 149 -18.38 23.43 -7.01
N PHE A 150 -19.39 22.63 -7.40
CA PHE A 150 -19.48 22.13 -8.78
C PHE A 150 -19.62 23.26 -9.80
N HIS A 151 -20.30 24.37 -9.46
CA HIS A 151 -20.37 25.56 -10.31
C HIS A 151 -19.03 26.29 -10.40
N ASP A 152 -18.34 26.49 -9.27
CA ASP A 152 -17.00 27.11 -9.23
C ASP A 152 -15.96 26.27 -10.02
N ALA A 153 -16.03 24.94 -9.91
CA ALA A 153 -15.22 24.01 -10.69
C ALA A 153 -15.56 24.05 -12.19
N GLN A 154 -16.84 24.18 -12.55
CA GLN A 154 -17.28 24.32 -13.94
C GLN A 154 -16.84 25.65 -14.57
N GLU A 155 -16.86 26.77 -13.82
CA GLU A 155 -16.33 28.05 -14.30
C GLU A 155 -14.80 27.98 -14.48
N SER A 156 -14.09 27.37 -13.52
CA SER A 156 -12.64 27.17 -13.60
C SER A 156 -12.22 26.29 -14.77
N LEU A 157 -12.91 25.16 -14.97
CA LEU A 157 -12.73 24.27 -16.12
C LEU A 157 -12.91 25.02 -17.45
N LYS A 158 -13.93 25.88 -17.53
CA LYS A 158 -14.18 26.70 -18.72
C LYS A 158 -13.05 27.71 -18.97
N GLN A 159 -12.51 28.35 -17.93
CA GLN A 159 -11.36 29.25 -18.07
C GLN A 159 -10.14 28.51 -18.66
N PHE A 160 -9.88 27.27 -18.21
CA PHE A 160 -8.83 26.44 -18.80
C PHE A 160 -9.14 26.01 -20.24
N GLN A 161 -10.39 25.67 -20.58
CA GLN A 161 -10.80 25.40 -21.97
C GLN A 161 -10.58 26.62 -22.88
N ASP A 162 -10.91 27.82 -22.42
CA ASP A 162 -10.68 29.07 -23.17
C ASP A 162 -9.17 29.36 -23.35
N GLN A 163 -8.32 29.09 -22.34
CA GLN A 163 -6.86 29.20 -22.45
C GLN A 163 -6.24 28.16 -23.40
N ILE A 164 -6.65 26.89 -23.30
CA ILE A 164 -6.24 25.80 -24.21
C ILE A 164 -6.64 26.13 -25.65
N ALA A 165 -7.83 26.72 -25.85
CA ALA A 165 -8.28 27.17 -27.16
C ALA A 165 -7.40 28.28 -27.74
N ASP A 166 -6.90 29.23 -26.94
CA ASP A 166 -5.93 30.22 -27.42
C ASP A 166 -4.58 29.56 -27.72
N ILE A 167 -3.98 28.78 -26.82
CA ILE A 167 -2.69 28.09 -27.08
C ILE A 167 -2.77 27.25 -28.36
N ARG A 168 -3.89 26.56 -28.61
CA ARG A 168 -4.18 25.84 -29.87
C ARG A 168 -4.27 26.79 -31.08
N MET A 169 -4.95 27.94 -30.95
CA MET A 169 -5.05 28.93 -32.02
C MET A 169 -3.72 29.63 -32.33
N GLN A 170 -2.88 29.87 -31.33
CA GLN A 170 -1.54 30.42 -31.50
C GLN A 170 -0.60 29.37 -32.12
N SER A 171 -0.59 28.13 -31.63
CA SER A 171 0.27 27.06 -32.16
C SER A 171 -0.08 26.63 -33.59
N ALA A 172 -1.34 26.75 -34.01
CA ALA A 172 -1.76 26.67 -35.42
C ALA A 172 -1.21 27.80 -36.33
N LYS A 173 -0.33 28.67 -35.81
CA LYS A 173 0.54 29.54 -36.62
C LYS A 173 1.85 28.85 -36.97
N PHE A 174 2.46 28.09 -36.06
CA PHE A 174 3.71 27.37 -36.27
C PHE A 174 3.58 26.31 -37.37
N GLU A 175 2.47 25.56 -37.40
CA GLU A 175 2.15 24.62 -38.51
C GLU A 175 2.15 25.33 -39.88
N ARG A 176 1.77 26.61 -39.94
CA ARG A 176 1.73 27.41 -41.19
C ARG A 176 3.11 27.94 -41.59
N THR A 177 3.99 28.20 -40.62
CA THR A 177 5.41 28.51 -40.86
C THR A 177 6.15 27.25 -41.35
N LEU A 178 5.93 26.10 -40.70
CA LEU A 178 6.49 24.80 -41.11
C LEU A 178 6.02 24.36 -42.50
N ALA A 179 4.77 24.65 -42.87
CA ALA A 179 4.26 24.43 -44.23
C ALA A 179 5.01 25.20 -45.32
N PHE A 180 5.70 26.30 -44.98
CA PHE A 180 6.54 27.06 -45.92
C PHE A 180 7.88 26.37 -46.20
N ALA A 181 8.41 25.60 -45.25
CA ALA A 181 9.60 24.76 -45.41
C ALA A 181 9.31 23.43 -46.14
N HIS A 182 8.04 23.03 -46.21
CA HIS A 182 7.59 21.75 -46.77
C HIS A 182 7.33 21.75 -48.30
N TYR A 183 7.96 22.68 -49.04
CA TYR A 183 7.85 22.70 -50.51
C TYR A 183 8.75 21.63 -51.16
N GLU A 184 8.09 20.70 -51.85
CA GLU A 184 8.56 19.35 -52.23
C GLU A 184 8.92 18.43 -51.05
N PRO A 185 8.47 17.16 -51.05
CA PRO A 185 9.03 16.17 -50.14
C PRO A 185 10.50 15.99 -50.47
N TRP A 186 11.37 16.01 -49.45
CA TRP A 186 12.81 15.90 -49.62
C TRP A 186 13.19 14.52 -50.19
N LYS A 187 13.15 14.39 -51.52
CA LYS A 187 13.92 13.38 -52.23
C LYS A 187 15.35 13.58 -51.79
N LEU A 188 15.91 12.54 -51.19
CA LEU A 188 17.34 12.42 -50.94
C LEU A 188 18.07 12.28 -52.29
N GLN A 189 18.07 13.35 -53.09
CA GLN A 189 18.99 13.49 -54.20
C GLN A 189 20.37 13.34 -53.58
N THR A 190 21.11 12.34 -54.06
CA THR A 190 22.49 12.13 -53.66
C THR A 190 23.23 13.43 -53.94
N VAL A 191 23.54 14.17 -52.89
CA VAL A 191 24.20 15.47 -53.02
C VAL A 191 25.63 15.17 -53.43
N ASP A 192 25.88 15.13 -54.74
CA ASP A 192 27.21 15.05 -55.36
C ASP A 192 27.95 16.40 -55.22
N SER A 193 27.71 17.07 -54.09
CA SER A 193 28.66 18.02 -53.54
C SER A 193 29.92 17.24 -53.24
N LYS A 194 31.04 17.85 -53.62
CA LYS A 194 32.28 17.12 -53.83
C LYS A 194 32.99 16.90 -52.51
N TRP A 195 32.50 15.93 -51.71
CA TRP A 195 33.09 15.47 -50.44
C TRP A 195 34.51 14.93 -50.67
N LYS A 196 35.45 15.86 -50.85
CA LYS A 196 36.90 15.64 -50.83
C LYS A 196 37.34 15.38 -49.39
N LEU A 197 36.87 14.28 -48.81
CA LEU A 197 37.52 13.73 -47.64
C LEU A 197 38.95 13.35 -48.05
N GLN A 198 39.92 13.94 -47.38
CA GLN A 198 41.22 14.20 -48.00
C GLN A 198 42.12 12.95 -48.08
N THR A 199 41.72 11.87 -47.38
CA THR A 199 42.27 10.51 -47.49
C THR A 199 41.16 9.45 -47.32
N VAL A 200 41.36 8.26 -47.90
CA VAL A 200 40.44 7.12 -47.80
C VAL A 200 40.28 6.63 -46.36
N ASP A 201 41.33 6.72 -45.54
CA ASP A 201 41.30 6.27 -44.15
C ASP A 201 40.35 7.11 -43.28
N GLN A 202 40.16 8.40 -43.59
CA GLN A 202 39.13 9.23 -42.95
C GLN A 202 37.72 8.70 -43.27
N GLN A 203 37.46 8.28 -44.52
CA GLN A 203 36.15 7.72 -44.91
C GLN A 203 35.88 6.42 -44.16
N ARG A 204 36.92 5.58 -44.04
CA ARG A 204 36.88 4.32 -43.30
C ARG A 204 36.62 4.54 -41.80
N HIS A 205 37.24 5.55 -41.20
CA HIS A 205 37.03 5.89 -39.79
C HIS A 205 35.59 6.38 -39.53
N VAL A 206 35.06 7.27 -40.37
CA VAL A 206 33.66 7.73 -40.27
C VAL A 206 32.67 6.57 -40.44
N LEU A 207 32.89 5.68 -41.41
CA LEU A 207 32.06 4.48 -41.58
C LEU A 207 32.10 3.57 -40.35
N GLN A 208 33.27 3.33 -39.76
CA GLN A 208 33.39 2.54 -38.52
C GLN A 208 32.76 3.24 -37.30
N MET A 209 32.74 4.57 -37.25
CA MET A 209 32.05 5.33 -36.21
C MET A 209 30.53 5.20 -36.35
N LEU A 210 30.00 5.31 -37.57
CA LEU A 210 28.58 5.12 -37.87
C LEU A 210 28.14 3.67 -37.62
N GLU A 211 28.92 2.68 -38.05
CA GLU A 211 28.68 1.24 -37.78
C GLU A 211 28.62 0.96 -36.27
N LYS A 212 29.54 1.53 -35.48
CA LYS A 212 29.50 1.46 -34.01
C LYS A 212 28.35 2.25 -33.40
N SER A 213 27.84 3.29 -34.05
CA SER A 213 26.67 4.03 -33.56
C SER A 213 25.40 3.21 -33.77
N LEU A 214 25.16 2.76 -35.01
CA LEU A 214 24.03 1.91 -35.37
C LEU A 214 23.99 0.60 -34.56
N ALA A 215 25.16 -0.01 -34.27
CA ALA A 215 25.22 -1.20 -33.42
C ALA A 215 24.82 -0.94 -31.96
N ARG A 216 25.06 0.27 -31.43
CA ARG A 216 24.61 0.68 -30.08
C ARG A 216 23.14 1.09 -30.07
N GLU A 217 22.70 1.75 -31.14
CA GLU A 217 21.31 2.16 -31.35
C GLU A 217 20.38 0.93 -31.43
N LEU A 218 20.76 -0.11 -32.18
CA LEU A 218 20.03 -1.38 -32.24
C LEU A 218 20.03 -2.16 -30.92
N ASP A 219 21.09 -2.06 -30.11
CA ASP A 219 21.14 -2.65 -28.75
C ASP A 219 20.24 -1.87 -27.77
N LEU A 220 20.11 -0.56 -27.92
CA LEU A 220 19.18 0.29 -27.16
C LEU A 220 17.72 0.07 -27.58
N GLU A 221 17.42 0.04 -28.87
CA GLU A 221 16.10 -0.33 -29.44
C GLU A 221 15.63 -1.69 -28.91
N LYS A 222 16.55 -2.68 -28.88
CA LYS A 222 16.26 -3.99 -28.31
C LYS A 222 15.99 -3.91 -26.80
N LYS A 223 16.82 -3.21 -26.02
CA LYS A 223 16.61 -3.04 -24.57
C LYS A 223 15.31 -2.31 -24.24
N LEU A 224 14.92 -1.34 -25.05
CA LEU A 224 13.64 -0.62 -24.92
C LEU A 224 12.46 -1.56 -25.23
N SER A 225 12.59 -2.39 -26.26
CA SER A 225 11.59 -3.43 -26.60
C SER A 225 11.48 -4.50 -25.49
N ASP A 226 12.62 -5.01 -25.00
CA ASP A 226 12.67 -5.95 -23.87
C ASP A 226 12.01 -5.31 -22.62
N SER A 227 12.33 -4.04 -22.33
CA SER A 227 11.75 -3.29 -21.20
C SER A 227 10.25 -3.08 -21.34
N ARG A 228 9.74 -2.78 -22.54
CA ARG A 228 8.29 -2.63 -22.78
C ARG A 228 7.55 -3.94 -22.55
N SER A 229 8.14 -5.08 -22.95
CA SER A 229 7.54 -6.40 -22.68
C SER A 229 7.49 -6.75 -21.19
N LEU A 230 8.46 -6.26 -20.41
CA LEU A 230 8.46 -6.40 -18.94
C LEU A 230 7.44 -5.47 -18.29
N GLU A 231 7.25 -4.25 -18.80
CA GLU A 231 6.21 -3.32 -18.36
C GLU A 231 4.80 -3.91 -18.58
N GLU A 232 4.55 -4.52 -19.74
CA GLU A 232 3.29 -5.20 -20.06
C GLU A 232 3.01 -6.41 -19.13
N ASP A 233 4.02 -7.22 -18.81
CA ASP A 233 3.92 -8.33 -17.85
C ASP A 233 3.70 -7.84 -16.41
N LEU A 234 4.41 -6.79 -15.97
CA LEU A 234 4.19 -6.17 -14.66
C LEU A 234 2.79 -5.55 -14.54
N LYS A 235 2.28 -4.91 -15.60
CA LYS A 235 0.92 -4.35 -15.65
C LYS A 235 -0.15 -5.44 -15.56
N LEU A 236 0.05 -6.59 -16.21
CA LEU A 236 -0.83 -7.75 -16.10
C LEU A 236 -0.82 -8.34 -14.68
N LYS A 237 0.35 -8.43 -14.04
CA LYS A 237 0.50 -8.91 -12.66
C LYS A 237 -0.12 -7.96 -11.64
N LEU A 238 0.06 -6.65 -11.80
CA LEU A 238 -0.58 -5.63 -10.95
C LEU A 238 -2.10 -5.75 -11.02
N HIS A 239 -2.67 -5.75 -12.22
CA HIS A 239 -4.11 -5.94 -12.44
C HIS A 239 -4.63 -7.26 -11.82
N ASN A 240 -3.87 -8.36 -11.91
CA ASN A 240 -4.25 -9.61 -11.26
C ASN A 240 -4.26 -9.49 -9.72
N ALA A 241 -3.25 -8.84 -9.13
CA ALA A 241 -3.18 -8.61 -7.68
C ALA A 241 -4.29 -7.66 -7.18
N GLU A 242 -4.65 -6.64 -7.96
CA GLU A 242 -5.79 -5.75 -7.69
C GLU A 242 -7.12 -6.53 -7.70
N TRP A 243 -7.32 -7.42 -8.67
CA TRP A 243 -8.50 -8.30 -8.73
C TRP A 243 -8.56 -9.31 -7.58
N GLU A 244 -7.42 -9.89 -7.19
CA GLU A 244 -7.34 -10.78 -6.02
C GLU A 244 -7.65 -10.01 -4.73
N SER A 245 -7.13 -8.80 -4.56
CA SER A 245 -7.45 -7.93 -3.42
C SER A 245 -8.94 -7.59 -3.35
N TYR A 246 -9.54 -7.15 -4.46
CA TYR A 246 -10.97 -6.84 -4.56
C TYR A 246 -11.87 -8.06 -4.25
N PHE A 247 -11.48 -9.25 -4.68
CA PHE A 247 -12.23 -10.48 -4.38
C PHE A 247 -12.09 -10.90 -2.91
N MET A 248 -10.94 -10.66 -2.28
CA MET A 248 -10.64 -11.09 -0.91
C MET A 248 -11.12 -10.12 0.17
N GLU A 249 -11.37 -8.85 -0.15
CA GLU A 249 -11.86 -7.81 0.76
C GLU A 249 -13.11 -8.25 1.54
N LYS A 250 -14.22 -8.56 0.85
CA LYS A 250 -15.50 -8.94 1.48
C LYS A 250 -15.45 -10.24 2.28
N PRO A 251 -14.76 -11.32 1.83
CA PRO A 251 -14.47 -12.47 2.67
C PRO A 251 -13.73 -12.13 3.96
N ILE A 252 -12.75 -11.24 3.92
CA ILE A 252 -11.97 -10.81 5.10
C ILE A 252 -12.85 -9.99 6.05
N GLU A 253 -13.62 -9.03 5.54
CA GLU A 253 -14.58 -8.24 6.32
C GLU A 253 -15.57 -9.13 7.10
N MET A 254 -16.21 -10.08 6.40
CA MET A 254 -17.13 -11.06 7.02
C MET A 254 -16.43 -11.94 8.09
N ILE A 255 -15.16 -12.29 7.90
CA ILE A 255 -14.40 -13.07 8.88
C ILE A 255 -14.10 -12.22 10.12
N LEU A 256 -13.75 -10.94 9.96
CA LEU A 256 -13.49 -10.00 11.06
C LEU A 256 -14.76 -9.69 11.85
N GLU A 257 -15.89 -9.47 11.18
CA GLU A 257 -17.20 -9.29 11.83
C GLU A 257 -17.54 -10.50 12.72
N LYS A 258 -17.46 -11.71 12.17
CA LYS A 258 -17.75 -12.96 12.92
C LYS A 258 -16.75 -13.26 14.02
N LEU A 259 -15.49 -12.85 13.88
CA LEU A 259 -14.50 -12.94 14.94
C LEU A 259 -14.89 -12.02 16.11
N PHE A 260 -15.31 -10.79 15.81
CA PHE A 260 -15.77 -9.83 16.81
C PHE A 260 -17.08 -10.27 17.49
N GLU A 261 -18.05 -10.81 16.75
CA GLU A 261 -19.25 -11.44 17.34
C GLU A 261 -18.88 -12.57 18.32
N ALA A 262 -17.96 -13.46 17.92
CA ALA A 262 -17.53 -14.59 18.73
C ALA A 262 -16.76 -14.16 19.99
N GLU A 263 -15.92 -13.12 19.91
CA GLU A 263 -15.18 -12.59 21.07
C GLU A 263 -16.11 -11.86 22.05
N ASN A 264 -17.08 -11.08 21.56
CA ASN A 264 -18.13 -10.50 22.41
C ASN A 264 -18.97 -11.60 23.11
N ALA A 265 -19.33 -12.67 22.40
CA ALA A 265 -20.02 -13.81 22.99
C ALA A 265 -19.15 -14.53 24.05
N ALA A 266 -17.83 -14.63 23.83
CA ALA A 266 -16.89 -15.21 24.77
C ALA A 266 -16.77 -14.38 26.06
N GLU A 267 -16.63 -13.04 26.00
CA GLU A 267 -16.57 -12.22 27.22
C GLU A 267 -17.93 -12.18 27.96
N LEU A 268 -19.06 -12.23 27.25
CA LEU A 268 -20.39 -12.40 27.88
C LEU A 268 -20.47 -13.72 28.67
N LEU A 269 -20.04 -14.83 28.07
CA LEU A 269 -19.99 -16.14 28.74
C LEU A 269 -18.99 -16.15 29.91
N LEU A 270 -17.85 -15.47 29.77
CA LEU A 270 -16.87 -15.31 30.84
C LEU A 270 -17.42 -14.45 32.00
N GLY A 271 -18.17 -13.39 31.70
CA GLY A 271 -18.92 -12.60 32.68
C GLY A 271 -19.94 -13.44 33.46
N ILE A 272 -20.73 -14.24 32.76
CA ILE A 272 -21.70 -15.18 33.36
C ILE A 272 -20.97 -16.22 34.22
N SER A 273 -19.85 -16.79 33.77
CA SER A 273 -19.10 -17.78 34.56
C SER A 273 -18.45 -17.17 35.81
N LYS A 274 -17.93 -15.94 35.72
CA LYS A 274 -17.44 -15.14 36.87
C LYS A 274 -18.57 -14.96 37.91
N GLU A 275 -19.78 -14.59 37.47
CA GLU A 275 -20.94 -14.40 38.35
C GLU A 275 -21.41 -15.72 39.00
N LEU A 276 -21.52 -16.80 38.21
CA LEU A 276 -21.89 -18.13 38.70
C LEU A 276 -20.87 -18.68 39.70
N MET A 277 -19.56 -18.44 39.48
CA MET A 277 -18.52 -18.83 40.42
C MET A 277 -18.64 -18.07 41.75
N GLY A 278 -18.94 -16.76 41.72
CA GLY A 278 -19.22 -15.97 42.91
C GLY A 278 -20.44 -16.50 43.70
N LYS A 279 -21.52 -16.85 42.99
CA LYS A 279 -22.71 -17.48 43.59
C LYS A 279 -22.36 -18.84 44.23
N LEU A 280 -21.59 -19.68 43.55
CA LEU A 280 -21.17 -20.99 44.04
C LEU A 280 -20.29 -20.88 45.30
N GLN A 281 -19.32 -19.97 45.31
CA GLN A 281 -18.49 -19.70 46.49
C GLN A 281 -19.35 -19.23 47.67
N GLY A 282 -20.34 -18.35 47.44
CA GLY A 282 -21.30 -17.93 48.45
C GLY A 282 -22.14 -19.08 49.03
N VAL A 283 -22.60 -20.01 48.17
CA VAL A 283 -23.31 -21.22 48.61
C VAL A 283 -22.40 -22.15 49.42
N GLN A 284 -21.15 -22.35 48.99
CA GLN A 284 -20.18 -23.20 49.67
C GLN A 284 -19.77 -22.65 51.06
N LEU A 285 -19.61 -21.34 51.19
CA LEU A 285 -19.41 -20.68 52.49
C LEU A 285 -20.63 -20.87 53.41
N ASN A 286 -21.85 -20.73 52.89
CA ASN A 286 -23.07 -20.97 53.65
C ASN A 286 -23.22 -22.44 54.09
N LEU A 287 -22.86 -23.39 53.23
CA LEU A 287 -22.86 -24.82 53.54
C LEU A 287 -21.84 -25.16 54.64
N ASN A 288 -20.61 -24.64 54.53
CA ASN A 288 -19.57 -24.80 55.55
C ASN A 288 -20.01 -24.21 56.91
N ALA A 289 -20.62 -23.02 56.90
CA ALA A 289 -21.20 -22.42 58.10
C ALA A 289 -22.37 -23.26 58.68
N SER A 290 -23.16 -23.92 57.82
CA SER A 290 -24.23 -24.83 58.24
C SER A 290 -23.68 -26.10 58.90
N MET A 291 -22.73 -26.79 58.24
CA MET A 291 -22.06 -27.97 58.81
C MET A 291 -21.41 -27.65 60.17
N HIS A 292 -20.76 -26.50 60.31
CA HIS A 292 -20.15 -26.12 61.59
C HIS A 292 -21.20 -25.88 62.70
N ARG A 293 -22.38 -25.32 62.37
CA ARG A 293 -23.53 -25.26 63.30
C ARG A 293 -24.06 -26.65 63.64
N GLU A 294 -24.17 -27.54 62.65
CA GLU A 294 -24.62 -28.92 62.84
C GLU A 294 -23.69 -29.70 63.77
N CYS A 295 -22.37 -29.70 63.53
CA CYS A 295 -21.38 -30.33 64.41
C CYS A 295 -21.45 -29.78 65.85
N LYS A 296 -21.70 -28.47 66.00
CA LYS A 296 -21.91 -27.81 67.30
C LYS A 296 -23.23 -28.19 67.97
N MET A 297 -24.24 -28.62 67.23
CA MET A 297 -25.50 -29.17 67.77
C MET A 297 -25.39 -30.68 68.05
N LYS A 298 -24.70 -31.44 67.20
CA LYS A 298 -24.43 -32.88 67.36
C LYS A 298 -23.60 -33.17 68.62
N SER A 299 -22.56 -32.36 68.87
CA SER A 299 -21.77 -32.45 70.12
C SER A 299 -22.57 -32.07 71.38
N LYS A 300 -23.46 -31.07 71.30
CA LYS A 300 -24.43 -30.78 72.39
C LYS A 300 -25.38 -31.96 72.63
N LEU A 301 -25.93 -32.54 71.56
CA LEU A 301 -26.85 -33.66 71.64
C LEU A 301 -26.16 -34.89 72.25
N GLN A 302 -24.95 -35.23 71.80
CA GLN A 302 -24.16 -36.33 72.37
C GLN A 302 -23.88 -36.13 73.88
N LYS A 303 -23.57 -34.90 74.30
CA LYS A 303 -23.45 -34.56 75.73
C LYS A 303 -24.78 -34.69 76.49
N GLY A 304 -25.91 -34.39 75.85
CA GLY A 304 -27.26 -34.62 76.38
C GLY A 304 -27.59 -36.11 76.53
N VAL A 305 -27.31 -36.92 75.51
CA VAL A 305 -27.48 -38.38 75.53
C VAL A 305 -26.65 -39.02 76.63
N MET A 306 -25.38 -38.62 76.79
CA MET A 306 -24.54 -39.10 77.89
C MET A 306 -25.09 -38.73 79.28
N LYS A 307 -25.77 -37.60 79.42
CA LYS A 307 -26.49 -37.25 80.66
C LYS A 307 -27.73 -38.14 80.85
N LEU A 308 -28.53 -38.35 79.81
CA LEU A 308 -29.71 -39.21 79.87
C LEU A 308 -29.35 -40.67 80.20
N SER A 309 -28.27 -41.23 79.64
CA SER A 309 -27.81 -42.57 80.01
C SER A 309 -27.35 -42.70 81.47
N ALA A 310 -26.94 -41.59 82.10
CA ALA A 310 -26.64 -41.55 83.54
C ALA A 310 -27.90 -41.46 84.42
N GLU A 311 -28.98 -40.87 83.89
CA GLU A 311 -30.31 -40.84 84.54
C GLU A 311 -31.07 -42.16 84.34
N GLU A 312 -30.93 -42.81 83.18
CA GLU A 312 -31.51 -44.13 82.86
C GLU A 312 -30.87 -45.26 83.68
N GLY A 313 -29.56 -45.16 83.96
CA GLY A 313 -28.88 -46.02 84.94
C GLY A 313 -29.37 -45.88 86.40
N ALA A 314 -30.15 -44.85 86.71
CA ALA A 314 -30.89 -44.75 87.97
C ALA A 314 -32.32 -45.34 87.88
N PHE A 315 -32.86 -45.54 86.68
CA PHE A 315 -34.23 -46.04 86.47
C PHE A 315 -34.30 -47.58 86.50
N GLU A 316 -33.30 -48.31 85.99
CA GLU A 316 -33.24 -49.78 86.17
C GLU A 316 -33.09 -50.19 87.64
N LYS A 317 -32.53 -49.32 88.50
CA LYS A 317 -32.52 -49.54 89.96
C LYS A 317 -33.91 -49.49 90.63
N LEU A 318 -34.96 -49.11 89.91
CA LEU A 318 -36.35 -49.12 90.39
C LEU A 318 -37.19 -50.29 89.83
N LYS A 319 -36.63 -51.11 88.94
CA LYS A 319 -37.40 -52.12 88.18
C LYS A 319 -37.28 -53.54 88.73
N THR A 320 -36.31 -53.82 89.59
CA THR A 320 -35.99 -55.17 90.09
C THR A 320 -36.81 -55.59 91.33
N SER A 321 -38.09 -55.23 91.41
CA SER A 321 -38.94 -55.62 92.55
C SER A 321 -40.44 -55.75 92.23
N CYS A 322 -40.84 -56.90 91.65
CA CYS A 322 -42.08 -57.64 91.92
C CYS A 322 -42.08 -58.99 91.17
N ALA A 323 -42.86 -59.97 91.61
CA ALA A 323 -42.81 -61.36 91.13
C ALA A 323 -44.22 -62.00 90.92
N GLU A 324 -44.19 -63.29 90.53
CA GLU A 324 -45.20 -64.37 90.32
C GLU A 324 -46.36 -64.48 91.38
N PRO A 325 -47.39 -65.39 91.32
CA PRO A 325 -47.49 -66.73 90.63
C PRO A 325 -48.92 -67.26 90.19
N ASP A 326 -49.02 -68.58 89.88
CA ASP A 326 -50.15 -69.56 90.05
C ASP A 326 -51.53 -69.41 89.28
N ASN A 327 -52.39 -70.43 89.01
CA ASN A 327 -52.36 -71.92 88.84
C ASN A 327 -53.68 -72.38 88.08
N ILE A 328 -54.41 -73.54 88.13
CA ILE A 328 -54.50 -74.79 88.95
C ILE A 328 -55.14 -76.00 88.17
N LEU A 329 -55.76 -76.99 88.85
CA LEU A 329 -56.21 -78.35 88.42
C LEU A 329 -57.74 -78.61 88.70
N VAL A 330 -58.45 -79.73 88.39
CA VAL A 330 -58.54 -80.82 87.34
C VAL A 330 -59.70 -81.80 87.77
N LEU A 331 -60.20 -82.78 86.95
CA LEU A 331 -60.89 -84.09 87.28
C LEU A 331 -61.61 -84.74 86.04
N GLN A 332 -62.16 -85.99 85.96
CA GLN A 332 -62.66 -87.00 86.94
C GLN A 332 -62.50 -88.52 86.51
N GLN A 333 -63.28 -89.51 87.04
CA GLN A 333 -62.76 -90.86 87.47
C GLN A 333 -63.80 -92.06 87.61
N ASN A 334 -63.32 -93.35 87.66
CA ASN A 334 -63.93 -94.65 88.19
C ASN A 334 -64.74 -95.59 87.22
N GLY A 335 -65.02 -96.91 87.46
CA GLY A 335 -64.82 -97.88 88.59
C GLY A 335 -65.23 -99.38 88.28
N LEU A 336 -65.23 -100.33 89.26
CA LEU A 336 -65.16 -101.83 89.09
C LEU A 336 -66.31 -102.71 89.71
N LYS A 337 -66.59 -103.97 89.23
CA LYS A 337 -67.18 -105.11 90.04
C LYS A 337 -67.18 -106.55 89.38
N THR A 338 -67.65 -107.60 90.11
CA THR A 338 -67.48 -109.10 89.92
C THR A 338 -68.77 -109.91 90.26
N GLY A 339 -68.97 -111.25 90.11
CA GLY A 339 -68.18 -112.45 89.68
C GLY A 339 -68.90 -113.81 90.02
N LEU A 340 -68.24 -115.00 89.89
CA LEU A 340 -68.73 -116.42 90.16
C LEU A 340 -69.75 -117.00 89.12
N LYS A 341 -70.13 -118.31 88.96
CA LYS A 341 -69.95 -119.70 89.55
C LYS A 341 -70.45 -120.76 88.45
N GLU A 342 -70.45 -122.12 88.45
CA GLU A 342 -69.87 -123.31 89.17
C GLU A 342 -70.24 -124.66 88.44
N ALA A 343 -69.47 -125.78 88.59
CA ALA A 343 -69.83 -127.23 88.40
C ALA A 343 -70.35 -127.75 87.02
N ASP A 344 -70.39 -129.05 86.64
CA ASP A 344 -69.69 -130.33 86.95
C ASP A 344 -69.99 -131.33 85.77
N ASP A 345 -69.40 -132.54 85.76
CA ASP A 345 -69.29 -133.46 84.61
C ASP A 345 -70.32 -134.63 84.54
N LYS A 346 -70.27 -135.43 83.45
CA LYS A 346 -70.58 -136.90 83.34
C LYS A 346 -71.99 -137.44 82.93
N CYS A 347 -71.93 -138.49 82.07
CA CYS A 347 -72.94 -139.55 81.73
C CYS A 347 -74.21 -139.21 80.91
N MET A 348 -74.84 -140.11 80.13
CA MET A 348 -74.39 -141.30 79.35
C MET A 348 -75.54 -141.79 78.41
N LEU A 349 -75.23 -142.61 77.38
CA LEU A 349 -76.08 -143.60 76.65
C LEU A 349 -77.61 -143.36 76.55
N THR A 350 -78.24 -143.25 75.38
CA THR A 350 -78.34 -144.23 74.24
C THR A 350 -78.82 -143.52 72.95
N GLY A 351 -78.82 -144.09 71.73
CA GLY A 351 -78.32 -145.38 71.24
C GLY A 351 -78.45 -145.54 69.70
N SER A 352 -77.51 -146.29 69.12
CA SER A 352 -77.43 -146.95 67.78
C SER A 352 -77.88 -146.32 66.45
N GLU A 353 -78.84 -145.39 66.36
CA GLU A 353 -79.23 -144.77 65.06
C GLU A 353 -78.85 -143.29 64.96
N VAL A 354 -78.81 -142.59 66.10
CA VAL A 354 -78.35 -141.20 66.18
C VAL A 354 -76.86 -141.06 65.85
N LEU A 355 -76.06 -142.14 65.91
CA LEU A 355 -74.61 -142.08 65.67
C LEU A 355 -74.25 -141.69 64.22
N THR A 356 -74.82 -142.34 63.21
CA THR A 356 -74.49 -142.04 61.80
C THR A 356 -75.00 -140.67 61.34
N LEU A 357 -76.03 -140.13 62.00
CA LEU A 357 -76.46 -138.74 61.81
C LEU A 357 -75.56 -137.77 62.61
N ARG A 358 -75.16 -138.11 63.84
CA ARG A 358 -74.27 -137.28 64.67
C ARG A 358 -72.85 -137.19 64.12
N GLU A 359 -72.35 -138.22 63.44
CA GLU A 359 -71.05 -138.19 62.77
C GLU A 359 -71.10 -137.32 61.51
N LYS A 360 -72.20 -137.35 60.75
CA LYS A 360 -72.43 -136.41 59.63
C LYS A 360 -72.64 -134.97 60.11
N VAL A 361 -73.41 -134.78 61.17
CA VAL A 361 -73.60 -133.45 61.79
C VAL A 361 -72.27 -132.94 62.35
N ARG A 362 -71.49 -133.76 63.07
CA ARG A 362 -70.15 -133.38 63.53
C ARG A 362 -69.23 -133.02 62.36
N ALA A 363 -69.18 -133.82 61.30
CA ALA A 363 -68.35 -133.51 60.13
C ALA A 363 -68.79 -132.22 59.43
N LEU A 364 -70.08 -131.89 59.43
CA LEU A 364 -70.61 -130.62 58.91
C LEU A 364 -70.39 -129.45 59.89
N GLU A 365 -70.42 -129.67 61.20
CA GLU A 365 -70.07 -128.68 62.24
C GLU A 365 -68.56 -128.38 62.23
N GLU A 366 -67.73 -129.39 61.94
CA GLU A 366 -66.28 -129.31 61.81
C GLU A 366 -65.90 -128.62 60.49
N GLN A 367 -66.54 -128.96 59.37
CA GLN A 367 -66.42 -128.18 58.11
C GLN A 367 -66.99 -126.77 58.23
N LEU A 368 -68.06 -126.53 59.00
CA LEU A 368 -68.58 -125.19 59.25
C LEU A 368 -67.61 -124.38 60.12
N GLY A 369 -66.99 -125.01 61.13
CA GLY A 369 -65.94 -124.40 61.94
C GLY A 369 -64.69 -124.05 61.13
N GLU A 370 -64.19 -124.96 60.29
CA GLU A 370 -63.12 -124.67 59.35
C GLU A 370 -63.50 -123.57 58.35
N SER A 371 -64.75 -123.59 57.85
CA SER A 371 -65.28 -122.56 56.94
C SER A 371 -65.40 -121.19 57.61
N ASP A 372 -65.84 -121.10 58.87
CA ASP A 372 -65.92 -119.85 59.62
C ASP A 372 -64.54 -119.33 60.01
N ILE A 373 -63.57 -120.21 60.31
CA ILE A 373 -62.16 -119.85 60.49
C ILE A 373 -61.58 -119.32 59.17
N HIS A 374 -61.81 -120.00 58.04
CA HIS A 374 -61.41 -119.53 56.72
C HIS A 374 -62.07 -118.20 56.34
N LEU A 375 -63.34 -117.99 56.69
CA LEU A 375 -64.07 -116.74 56.47
C LEU A 375 -63.50 -115.62 57.34
N LEU A 376 -63.19 -115.88 58.61
CA LEU A 376 -62.52 -114.93 59.50
C LEU A 376 -61.12 -114.54 59.00
N VAL A 377 -60.32 -115.52 58.55
CA VAL A 377 -58.99 -115.27 57.97
C VAL A 377 -59.10 -114.50 56.65
N ALA A 378 -60.03 -114.85 55.77
CA ALA A 378 -60.28 -114.12 54.53
C ALA A 378 -60.80 -112.69 54.80
N LYS A 379 -61.59 -112.50 55.86
CA LYS A 379 -62.11 -111.18 56.26
C LYS A 379 -61.06 -110.30 56.93
N ALA A 380 -60.13 -110.90 57.68
CA ALA A 380 -58.94 -110.21 58.18
C ALA A 380 -58.04 -109.79 57.00
N SER A 381 -57.69 -110.72 56.12
CA SER A 381 -56.89 -110.45 54.91
C SER A 381 -57.55 -109.44 53.96
N LEU A 382 -58.88 -109.40 53.87
CA LEU A 382 -59.62 -108.36 53.14
C LEU A 382 -59.52 -106.99 53.83
N GLY A 383 -59.53 -106.96 55.17
CA GLY A 383 -59.25 -105.75 55.96
C GLY A 383 -57.84 -105.24 55.71
N ASP A 384 -56.83 -106.09 55.88
CA ASP A 384 -55.41 -105.79 55.63
C ASP A 384 -55.21 -105.26 54.19
N SER A 385 -55.81 -105.94 53.20
CA SER A 385 -55.75 -105.54 51.79
C SER A 385 -56.49 -104.22 51.51
N GLN A 386 -57.56 -103.91 52.24
CA GLN A 386 -58.32 -102.67 52.05
C GLN A 386 -57.62 -101.48 52.73
N GLU A 387 -57.00 -101.69 53.90
CA GLU A 387 -56.10 -100.70 54.51
C GLU A 387 -54.90 -100.43 53.60
N GLN A 388 -54.25 -101.47 53.08
CA GLN A 388 -53.13 -101.35 52.13
C GLN A 388 -53.55 -100.65 50.83
N GLN A 389 -54.74 -100.92 50.30
CA GLN A 389 -55.29 -100.19 49.14
C GLN A 389 -55.58 -98.71 49.47
N SER A 390 -56.04 -98.40 50.69
CA SER A 390 -56.26 -97.02 51.13
C SER A 390 -54.95 -96.24 51.29
N LEU A 391 -53.89 -96.92 51.75
CA LEU A 391 -52.56 -96.37 51.94
C LEU A 391 -51.90 -96.08 50.57
N LEU A 392 -51.92 -97.04 49.64
CA LEU A 392 -51.49 -96.83 48.25
C LEU A 392 -52.27 -95.70 47.57
N ARG A 393 -53.57 -95.55 47.85
CA ARG A 393 -54.38 -94.44 47.32
C ARG A 393 -54.01 -93.10 47.93
N SER A 394 -53.63 -93.05 49.20
CA SER A 394 -53.06 -91.86 49.85
C SER A 394 -51.72 -91.48 49.23
N GLU A 395 -50.82 -92.44 49.02
CA GLU A 395 -49.52 -92.23 48.36
C GLU A 395 -49.68 -91.73 46.93
N LEU A 396 -50.62 -92.31 46.16
CA LEU A 396 -50.95 -91.82 44.81
C LEU A 396 -51.46 -90.39 44.83
N CYS A 397 -52.38 -90.02 45.72
CA CYS A 397 -52.85 -88.63 45.82
C CYS A 397 -51.74 -87.67 46.31
N GLN A 398 -50.79 -88.11 47.15
CA GLN A 398 -49.62 -87.30 47.50
C GLN A 398 -48.69 -87.09 46.30
N LEU A 399 -48.41 -88.16 45.54
CA LEU A 399 -47.60 -88.10 44.32
C LEU A 399 -48.25 -87.22 43.24
N GLU A 400 -49.57 -87.30 43.08
CA GLU A 400 -50.36 -86.51 42.14
C GLU A 400 -50.33 -85.00 42.49
N ASN A 401 -50.47 -84.65 43.78
CA ASN A 401 -50.25 -83.28 44.27
C ASN A 401 -48.82 -82.78 44.01
N VAL A 402 -47.80 -83.63 44.19
CA VAL A 402 -46.40 -83.29 43.89
C VAL A 402 -46.19 -83.10 42.39
N ILE A 403 -46.82 -83.92 41.54
CA ILE A 403 -46.77 -83.78 40.08
C ILE A 403 -47.42 -82.47 39.64
N GLU A 404 -48.57 -82.08 40.19
CA GLU A 404 -49.23 -80.82 39.82
C GLU A 404 -48.42 -79.59 40.29
N GLY A 405 -47.88 -79.63 41.50
CA GLY A 405 -46.94 -78.60 41.98
C GLY A 405 -45.65 -78.53 41.14
N LEU A 406 -45.17 -79.66 40.62
CA LEU A 406 -44.04 -79.68 39.67
C LEU A 406 -44.43 -79.05 38.32
N LYS A 407 -45.63 -79.33 37.78
CA LYS A 407 -46.12 -78.68 36.54
C LYS A 407 -46.22 -77.16 36.70
N GLU A 408 -46.78 -76.66 37.81
CA GLU A 408 -46.88 -75.21 38.06
C GLU A 408 -45.48 -74.57 38.08
N ASN A 409 -44.51 -75.21 38.74
CA ASN A 409 -43.12 -74.75 38.75
C ASN A 409 -42.44 -74.86 37.38
N VAL A 410 -42.74 -75.87 36.56
CA VAL A 410 -42.26 -75.95 35.17
C VAL A 410 -42.80 -74.78 34.34
N LEU A 411 -44.11 -74.56 34.29
CA LEU A 411 -44.71 -73.43 33.56
C LEU A 411 -44.17 -72.06 34.01
N LYS A 412 -43.90 -71.91 35.31
CA LYS A 412 -43.30 -70.72 35.91
C LYS A 412 -41.81 -70.55 35.62
N THR A 413 -41.08 -71.63 35.35
CA THR A 413 -39.67 -71.56 34.92
C THR A 413 -39.55 -71.41 33.41
N GLU A 414 -40.47 -71.99 32.64
CA GLU A 414 -40.62 -71.88 31.18
C GLU A 414 -40.93 -70.43 30.77
N SER A 415 -42.01 -69.83 31.29
CA SER A 415 -42.33 -68.40 31.08
C SER A 415 -41.22 -67.44 31.55
N ARG A 416 -40.42 -67.83 32.55
CA ARG A 416 -39.21 -67.08 32.96
C ARG A 416 -38.04 -67.26 31.99
N ALA A 417 -37.94 -68.40 31.30
CA ALA A 417 -36.95 -68.69 30.28
C ALA A 417 -37.29 -67.97 28.97
N GLU A 418 -38.54 -68.06 28.49
CA GLU A 418 -39.06 -67.25 27.36
C GLU A 418 -38.83 -65.75 27.62
N GLY A 419 -39.22 -65.28 28.81
CA GLY A 419 -38.99 -63.91 29.27
C GLY A 419 -37.52 -63.55 29.52
N ALA A 420 -36.58 -64.48 29.40
CA ALA A 420 -35.14 -64.20 29.37
C ALA A 420 -34.59 -64.25 27.93
N GLU A 421 -35.02 -65.22 27.12
CA GLU A 421 -34.68 -65.35 25.70
C GLU A 421 -35.13 -64.14 24.88
N ALA A 422 -36.35 -63.63 25.12
CA ALA A 422 -36.85 -62.40 24.51
C ALA A 422 -35.92 -61.19 24.81
N ARG A 423 -35.47 -61.04 26.07
CA ARG A 423 -34.51 -59.99 26.47
C ARG A 423 -33.11 -60.21 25.89
N CYS A 424 -32.68 -61.46 25.69
CA CYS A 424 -31.45 -61.76 24.97
C CYS A 424 -31.57 -61.41 23.49
N ALA A 425 -32.72 -61.62 22.85
CA ALA A 425 -32.98 -61.21 21.46
C ALA A 425 -33.00 -59.67 21.32
N GLU A 426 -33.70 -58.96 22.20
CA GLU A 426 -33.69 -57.48 22.26
C GLU A 426 -32.28 -56.92 22.46
N LEU A 427 -31.51 -57.46 23.40
CA LEU A 427 -30.15 -57.02 23.70
C LEU A 427 -29.16 -57.38 22.58
N THR A 428 -29.38 -58.49 21.88
CA THR A 428 -28.61 -58.84 20.67
C THR A 428 -28.90 -57.86 19.53
N LYS A 429 -30.17 -57.50 19.32
CA LYS A 429 -30.57 -56.48 18.35
C LYS A 429 -29.94 -55.11 18.66
N ALA A 430 -30.05 -54.65 19.90
CA ALA A 430 -29.47 -53.37 20.33
C ALA A 430 -27.94 -53.34 20.18
N ASN A 431 -27.26 -54.47 20.42
CA ASN A 431 -25.82 -54.59 20.16
C ASN A 431 -25.47 -54.54 18.66
N MET A 432 -26.33 -55.03 17.77
CA MET A 432 -26.14 -54.89 16.32
C MET A 432 -26.31 -53.43 15.87
N GLU A 433 -27.38 -52.76 16.34
CA GLU A 433 -27.66 -51.34 16.04
C GLU A 433 -26.52 -50.43 16.52
N LEU A 434 -26.05 -50.58 17.78
CA LEU A 434 -24.91 -49.84 18.32
C LEU A 434 -23.59 -50.10 17.59
N ASN A 435 -23.37 -51.33 17.09
CA ASN A 435 -22.17 -51.68 16.33
C ASN A 435 -22.20 -51.08 14.90
N GLU A 436 -23.39 -50.94 14.31
CA GLU A 436 -23.57 -50.22 13.03
C GLU A 436 -23.34 -48.71 13.20
N GLU A 437 -23.90 -48.09 14.25
CA GLU A 437 -23.64 -46.69 14.60
C GLU A 437 -22.14 -46.42 14.84
N LEU A 438 -21.45 -47.29 15.59
CA LEU A 438 -20.00 -47.21 15.79
C LEU A 438 -19.22 -47.34 14.48
N GLY A 439 -19.69 -48.16 13.54
CA GLY A 439 -19.12 -48.27 12.19
C GLY A 439 -19.22 -46.95 11.42
N LEU A 440 -20.40 -46.34 11.40
CA LEU A 440 -20.66 -45.05 10.75
C LEU A 440 -19.85 -43.91 11.39
N LEU A 441 -19.77 -43.86 12.72
CA LEU A 441 -19.01 -42.86 13.46
C LEU A 441 -17.50 -43.00 13.21
N ARG A 442 -16.98 -44.23 13.13
CA ARG A 442 -15.56 -44.48 12.82
C ARG A 442 -15.21 -44.07 11.39
N ASN A 443 -16.08 -44.37 10.42
CA ASN A 443 -15.82 -44.06 9.01
C ASN A 443 -15.87 -42.54 8.77
N SER A 444 -16.92 -41.85 9.23
CA SER A 444 -17.02 -40.38 9.15
C SER A 444 -15.90 -39.66 9.93
N GLY A 445 -15.45 -40.22 11.06
CA GLY A 445 -14.26 -39.75 11.77
C GLY A 445 -12.98 -39.84 10.93
N SER A 446 -12.79 -40.93 10.17
CA SER A 446 -11.62 -41.10 9.30
C SER A 446 -11.65 -40.18 8.07
N GLU A 447 -12.80 -39.98 7.44
CA GLU A 447 -12.95 -39.04 6.32
C GLU A 447 -12.68 -37.60 6.75
N LYS A 448 -13.19 -37.20 7.93
CA LYS A 448 -12.91 -35.89 8.53
C LYS A 448 -11.43 -35.71 8.86
N ALA A 449 -10.74 -36.75 9.34
CA ALA A 449 -9.30 -36.72 9.58
C ALA A 449 -8.51 -36.54 8.28
N ILE A 450 -8.82 -37.30 7.22
CA ILE A 450 -8.18 -37.21 5.90
C ILE A 450 -8.42 -35.83 5.26
N PHE A 451 -9.63 -35.27 5.42
CA PHE A 451 -9.94 -33.91 4.97
C PHE A 451 -9.10 -32.85 5.69
N LEU A 452 -8.99 -32.95 7.03
CA LEU A 452 -8.18 -32.03 7.83
C LEU A 452 -6.68 -32.16 7.53
N GLU A 453 -6.18 -33.38 7.30
CA GLU A 453 -4.79 -33.61 6.90
C GLU A 453 -4.48 -32.99 5.51
N ARG A 454 -5.43 -33.07 4.57
CA ARG A 454 -5.31 -32.39 3.27
C ARG A 454 -5.32 -30.87 3.42
N LYS A 455 -6.25 -30.33 4.22
CA LYS A 455 -6.36 -28.90 4.54
C LYS A 455 -5.10 -28.35 5.22
N LEU A 456 -4.49 -29.14 6.11
CA LEU A 456 -3.22 -28.80 6.74
C LEU A 456 -2.10 -28.71 5.71
N LYS A 457 -1.91 -29.76 4.89
CA LYS A 457 -0.88 -29.78 3.83
C LYS A 457 -1.06 -28.67 2.79
N GLU A 458 -2.31 -28.36 2.43
CA GLU A 458 -2.66 -27.22 1.56
C GLU A 458 -2.23 -25.89 2.20
N SER A 459 -2.58 -25.68 3.48
CA SER A 459 -2.17 -24.49 4.25
C SER A 459 -0.66 -24.40 4.43
N ASP A 460 0.05 -25.52 4.63
CA ASP A 460 1.51 -25.57 4.72
C ASP A 460 2.14 -25.14 3.39
N THR A 461 1.63 -25.64 2.25
CA THR A 461 2.14 -25.22 0.93
C THR A 461 1.86 -23.74 0.62
N GLN A 462 0.72 -23.19 1.08
CA GLN A 462 0.43 -21.76 0.97
C GLN A 462 1.35 -20.92 1.85
N LEU A 463 1.69 -21.41 3.06
CA LEU A 463 2.63 -20.75 3.96
C LEU A 463 4.07 -20.72 3.40
N GLU A 464 4.57 -21.83 2.85
CA GLU A 464 5.90 -21.84 2.22
C GLU A 464 5.95 -20.95 0.95
N HIS A 465 4.87 -20.90 0.16
CA HIS A 465 4.78 -19.96 -0.97
C HIS A 465 4.78 -18.50 -0.49
N ALA A 466 4.03 -18.17 0.57
CA ALA A 466 4.01 -16.84 1.15
C ALA A 466 5.38 -16.43 1.71
N LYS A 467 6.10 -17.34 2.40
CA LYS A 467 7.49 -17.11 2.83
C LYS A 467 8.42 -16.81 1.66
N ALA A 468 8.44 -17.67 0.64
CA ALA A 468 9.29 -17.47 -0.53
C ALA A 468 8.99 -16.14 -1.26
N SER A 469 7.72 -15.72 -1.27
CA SER A 469 7.33 -14.40 -1.77
C SER A 469 7.84 -13.25 -0.90
N VAL A 470 7.83 -13.38 0.43
CA VAL A 470 8.36 -12.36 1.34
C VAL A 470 9.88 -12.29 1.25
N GLU A 471 10.58 -13.43 1.24
CA GLU A 471 12.04 -13.51 1.06
C GLU A 471 12.48 -12.84 -0.26
N ALA A 472 11.76 -13.09 -1.36
CA ALA A 472 12.01 -12.42 -2.64
C ALA A 472 11.76 -10.89 -2.61
N ILE A 473 10.80 -10.42 -1.80
CA ILE A 473 10.54 -8.98 -1.60
C ILE A 473 11.64 -8.35 -0.73
N GLU A 474 12.11 -9.04 0.31
CA GLU A 474 13.25 -8.59 1.13
C GLU A 474 14.54 -8.49 0.31
N GLU A 475 14.83 -9.46 -0.57
CA GLU A 475 15.96 -9.38 -1.51
C GLU A 475 15.82 -8.20 -2.50
N GLN A 476 14.62 -7.95 -3.05
CA GLN A 476 14.37 -6.78 -3.88
C GLN A 476 14.56 -5.47 -3.12
N GLN A 477 14.09 -5.38 -1.87
CA GLN A 477 14.27 -4.20 -1.02
C GLN A 477 15.75 -3.93 -0.72
N ILE A 478 16.55 -4.98 -0.47
CA ILE A 478 18.00 -4.86 -0.28
C ILE A 478 18.68 -4.33 -1.54
N MET A 479 18.31 -4.84 -2.73
CA MET A 479 18.84 -4.33 -4.01
C MET A 479 18.45 -2.86 -4.27
N LEU A 480 17.21 -2.48 -3.96
CA LEU A 480 16.74 -1.10 -4.09
C LEU A 480 17.49 -0.13 -3.15
N TYR A 481 17.76 -0.52 -1.91
CA TYR A 481 18.58 0.31 -1.00
C TYR A 481 20.04 0.43 -1.47
N ALA A 482 20.63 -0.62 -2.04
CA ALA A 482 21.96 -0.55 -2.62
C ALA A 482 22.01 0.43 -3.81
N ALA A 483 21.06 0.30 -4.74
CA ALA A 483 20.95 1.19 -5.90
C ALA A 483 20.69 2.66 -5.50
N LEU A 484 19.86 2.90 -4.48
CA LEU A 484 19.61 4.23 -3.94
C LEU A 484 20.89 4.84 -3.34
N SER A 485 21.69 4.06 -2.62
CA SER A 485 22.98 4.53 -2.09
C SER A 485 23.99 4.86 -3.19
N ASP A 486 24.05 4.06 -4.27
CA ASP A 486 24.87 4.37 -5.45
C ASP A 486 24.40 5.68 -6.14
N MET A 487 23.09 5.90 -6.26
CA MET A 487 22.53 7.15 -6.78
C MET A 487 22.87 8.36 -5.88
N GLU A 488 22.80 8.21 -4.56
CA GLU A 488 23.16 9.27 -3.60
C GLU A 488 24.65 9.65 -3.72
N ASN A 489 25.54 8.66 -3.89
CA ASN A 489 26.96 8.88 -4.17
C ASN A 489 27.19 9.64 -5.49
N ILE A 490 26.44 9.31 -6.56
CA ILE A 490 26.48 10.02 -7.85
C ILE A 490 25.99 11.46 -7.70
N ILE A 491 24.88 11.67 -6.99
CA ILE A 491 24.32 13.00 -6.71
C ILE A 491 25.34 13.88 -5.96
N GLU A 492 26.05 13.34 -4.97
CA GLU A 492 27.04 14.09 -4.20
C GLU A 492 28.29 14.47 -5.02
N ASP A 493 28.75 13.59 -5.93
CA ASP A 493 29.82 13.95 -6.86
C ASP A 493 29.36 14.96 -7.93
N LEU A 494 28.10 14.89 -8.37
CA LEU A 494 27.50 15.89 -9.27
C LEU A 494 27.39 17.26 -8.58
N LYS A 495 26.92 17.35 -7.33
CA LYS A 495 26.95 18.61 -6.54
C LYS A 495 28.36 19.19 -6.47
N ARG A 496 29.36 18.36 -6.17
CA ARG A 496 30.77 18.76 -6.11
C ARG A 496 31.29 19.29 -7.45
N LYS A 497 30.87 18.68 -8.57
CA LYS A 497 31.17 19.15 -9.94
C LYS A 497 30.49 20.48 -10.25
N VAL A 498 29.22 20.67 -9.88
CA VAL A 498 28.47 21.92 -10.04
C VAL A 498 29.14 23.07 -9.28
N ALA A 499 29.41 22.91 -7.98
CA ALA A 499 30.08 23.94 -7.18
C ALA A 499 31.48 24.32 -7.72
N LYS A 500 32.19 23.37 -8.35
CA LYS A 500 33.48 23.61 -9.03
C LYS A 500 33.34 24.29 -10.40
N ALA A 501 32.19 24.15 -11.06
CA ALA A 501 31.87 24.88 -12.29
C ALA A 501 31.41 26.31 -11.98
N GLU A 502 30.55 26.48 -10.97
CA GLU A 502 30.04 27.74 -10.45
C GLU A 502 31.18 28.66 -9.99
N THR A 503 32.06 28.20 -9.09
CA THR A 503 33.26 28.96 -8.66
C THR A 503 34.28 29.24 -9.78
N ARG A 504 34.20 28.54 -10.92
CA ARG A 504 34.94 28.90 -12.14
C ARG A 504 34.21 29.97 -12.95
N ALA A 505 32.87 29.93 -13.02
CA ALA A 505 32.05 30.93 -13.69
C ALA A 505 32.18 32.30 -12.99
N GLU A 506 32.03 32.36 -11.66
CA GLU A 506 32.26 33.57 -10.85
C GLU A 506 33.65 34.19 -11.12
N ASN A 507 34.68 33.35 -11.22
CA ASN A 507 36.07 33.75 -11.47
C ASN A 507 36.30 34.22 -12.92
N ALA A 508 35.52 33.71 -13.88
CA ALA A 508 35.51 34.21 -15.25
C ALA A 508 34.76 35.54 -15.35
N GLU A 509 33.59 35.66 -14.72
CA GLU A 509 32.81 36.89 -14.66
C GLU A 509 33.60 38.04 -14.02
N ALA A 510 34.24 37.79 -12.87
CA ALA A 510 35.10 38.77 -12.19
C ALA A 510 36.33 39.22 -13.01
N LYS A 511 36.74 38.44 -14.03
CA LYS A 511 37.76 38.86 -15.02
C LYS A 511 37.15 39.64 -16.16
N CYS A 512 35.95 39.26 -16.63
CA CYS A 512 35.22 39.99 -17.66
C CYS A 512 34.80 41.39 -17.19
N THR A 513 34.39 41.56 -15.94
CA THR A 513 34.08 42.89 -15.36
C THR A 513 35.33 43.77 -15.29
N LEU A 514 36.44 43.28 -14.72
CA LEU A 514 37.73 43.99 -14.68
C LEU A 514 38.27 44.33 -16.08
N LEU A 515 38.11 43.43 -17.05
CA LEU A 515 38.47 43.68 -18.45
C LEU A 515 37.56 44.73 -19.10
N THR A 516 36.28 44.80 -18.72
CA THR A 516 35.34 45.81 -19.21
C THR A 516 35.66 47.18 -18.62
N GLU A 517 35.95 47.25 -17.32
CA GLU A 517 36.39 48.46 -16.60
C GLU A 517 37.67 49.04 -17.21
N THR A 518 38.72 48.22 -17.36
CA THR A 518 39.99 48.67 -17.97
C THR A 518 39.88 49.02 -19.46
N ASN A 519 38.97 48.40 -20.22
CA ASN A 519 38.67 48.85 -21.59
C ASN A 519 37.94 50.20 -21.63
N LEU A 520 37.10 50.50 -20.64
CA LEU A 520 36.44 51.80 -20.51
C LEU A 520 37.47 52.90 -20.18
N GLU A 521 38.35 52.67 -19.20
CA GLU A 521 39.47 53.58 -18.88
C GLU A 521 40.34 53.87 -20.13
N LEU A 522 40.75 52.83 -20.87
CA LEU A 522 41.55 52.98 -22.09
C LEU A 522 40.81 53.74 -23.20
N ASN A 523 39.48 53.59 -23.31
CA ASN A 523 38.69 54.34 -24.27
C ASN A 523 38.52 55.82 -23.88
N GLU A 524 38.46 56.14 -22.58
CA GLU A 524 38.52 57.52 -22.09
C GLU A 524 39.89 58.16 -22.37
N GLU A 525 41.00 57.46 -22.11
CA GLU A 525 42.35 57.94 -22.48
C GLU A 525 42.47 58.19 -23.99
N LEU A 526 41.97 57.27 -24.83
CA LEU A 526 41.93 57.44 -26.29
C LEU A 526 41.08 58.64 -26.71
N GLY A 527 39.96 58.90 -26.02
CA GLY A 527 39.16 60.12 -26.20
C GLY A 527 39.99 61.38 -25.94
N VAL A 528 40.66 61.46 -24.80
CA VAL A 528 41.53 62.59 -24.43
C VAL A 528 42.69 62.78 -25.42
N VAL A 529 43.26 61.71 -25.96
CA VAL A 529 44.31 61.78 -26.99
C VAL A 529 43.76 62.28 -28.33
N ARG A 530 42.57 61.82 -28.76
CA ARG A 530 41.90 62.30 -29.99
C ARG A 530 41.61 63.80 -29.93
N SER A 531 41.03 64.30 -28.83
CA SER A 531 40.76 65.75 -28.68
C SER A 531 42.04 66.59 -28.65
N LYS A 532 43.16 66.07 -28.11
CA LYS A 532 44.47 66.73 -28.19
C LYS A 532 45.01 66.77 -29.62
N LEU A 533 44.82 65.69 -30.39
CA LEU A 533 45.21 65.64 -31.80
C LEU A 533 44.42 66.64 -32.66
N GLU A 534 43.10 66.73 -32.46
CA GLU A 534 42.21 67.69 -33.15
C GLU A 534 42.62 69.15 -32.87
N CYS A 535 42.95 69.49 -31.62
CA CYS A 535 43.50 70.79 -31.25
C CYS A 535 44.87 71.08 -31.91
N LEU A 536 45.71 70.07 -32.11
CA LEU A 536 47.00 70.23 -32.81
C LEU A 536 46.82 70.35 -34.32
N GLU A 537 45.91 69.60 -34.91
CA GLU A 537 45.59 69.64 -36.35
C GLU A 537 44.98 70.99 -36.75
N THR A 538 44.02 71.49 -35.97
CA THR A 538 43.44 72.83 -36.19
C THR A 538 44.48 73.95 -36.00
N SER A 539 45.36 73.83 -35.01
CA SER A 539 46.48 74.77 -34.81
C SER A 539 47.49 74.73 -35.96
N LEU A 540 47.85 73.54 -36.46
CA LEU A 540 48.71 73.36 -37.62
C LEU A 540 48.10 73.97 -38.89
N HIS A 541 46.81 73.73 -39.13
CA HIS A 541 46.11 74.30 -40.28
C HIS A 541 46.06 75.83 -40.20
N GLN A 542 45.82 76.41 -39.01
CA GLN A 542 45.90 77.84 -38.78
C GLN A 542 47.31 78.40 -39.04
N ALA A 543 48.36 77.69 -38.62
CA ALA A 543 49.74 78.07 -38.84
C ALA A 543 50.14 78.03 -40.34
N ASP A 544 49.72 77.02 -41.10
CA ASP A 544 49.96 76.98 -42.56
C ASP A 544 49.16 78.05 -43.30
N VAL A 545 47.92 78.35 -42.90
CA VAL A 545 47.16 79.49 -43.43
C VAL A 545 47.88 80.82 -43.17
N ALA A 546 48.39 81.03 -41.95
CA ALA A 546 49.16 82.23 -41.60
C ALA A 546 50.49 82.33 -42.40
N LYS A 547 51.20 81.22 -42.55
CA LYS A 547 52.41 81.11 -43.39
C LYS A 547 52.12 81.43 -44.86
N ILE A 548 50.99 80.97 -45.41
CA ILE A 548 50.55 81.29 -46.77
C ILE A 548 50.20 82.77 -46.94
N THR A 549 49.54 83.41 -45.96
CA THR A 549 49.25 84.86 -46.04
C THR A 549 50.52 85.70 -45.89
N THR A 550 51.39 85.37 -44.94
CA THR A 550 52.71 86.02 -44.80
C THR A 550 53.58 85.85 -46.05
N ALA A 551 53.59 84.68 -46.70
CA ALA A 551 54.32 84.47 -47.95
C ALA A 551 53.78 85.33 -49.11
N LYS A 552 52.45 85.46 -49.24
CA LYS A 552 51.81 86.36 -50.23
C LYS A 552 52.17 87.83 -49.98
N ASP A 553 52.11 88.26 -48.72
CA ASP A 553 52.47 89.61 -48.27
C ASP A 553 53.96 89.95 -48.50
N ILE A 554 54.87 89.00 -48.21
CA ILE A 554 56.29 89.11 -48.57
C ILE A 554 56.45 89.21 -50.10
N GLY A 555 55.71 88.44 -50.89
CA GLY A 555 55.72 88.53 -52.36
C GLY A 555 55.29 89.92 -52.87
N ILE A 556 54.25 90.51 -52.27
CA ILE A 556 53.79 91.88 -52.59
C ILE A 556 54.88 92.90 -52.24
N ARG A 557 55.45 92.86 -51.03
CA ARG A 557 56.57 93.74 -50.64
C ARG A 557 57.79 93.57 -51.55
N SER A 558 58.17 92.34 -51.86
CA SER A 558 59.32 92.02 -52.72
C SER A 558 59.14 92.61 -54.12
N LYS A 559 57.92 92.55 -54.69
CA LYS A 559 57.61 93.20 -55.97
C LYS A 559 57.74 94.73 -55.88
N ILE A 560 57.17 95.36 -54.85
CA ILE A 560 57.27 96.82 -54.65
C ILE A 560 58.73 97.27 -54.51
N ILE A 561 59.55 96.52 -53.77
CA ILE A 561 60.99 96.77 -53.62
C ILE A 561 61.70 96.60 -54.98
N THR A 562 61.35 95.57 -55.76
CA THR A 562 61.93 95.34 -57.10
C THR A 562 61.60 96.49 -58.06
N ASP A 563 60.33 96.94 -58.09
CA ASP A 563 59.89 98.07 -58.90
C ASP A 563 60.59 99.39 -58.48
N LEU A 564 60.84 99.58 -57.19
CA LEU A 564 61.57 100.75 -56.66
C LEU A 564 63.08 100.69 -56.99
N VAL A 565 63.71 99.53 -56.85
CA VAL A 565 65.11 99.29 -57.23
C VAL A 565 65.30 99.48 -58.74
N MET A 566 64.36 99.02 -59.57
CA MET A 566 64.39 99.26 -61.01
C MET A 566 64.31 100.76 -61.36
N LYS A 567 63.42 101.51 -60.70
CA LYS A 567 63.35 102.98 -60.85
C LYS A 567 64.64 103.67 -60.40
N LEU A 568 65.23 103.25 -59.28
CA LEU A 568 66.51 103.76 -58.78
C LEU A 568 67.68 103.43 -59.72
N ALA A 569 67.67 102.26 -60.37
CA ALA A 569 68.67 101.89 -61.36
C ALA A 569 68.59 102.76 -62.62
N LEU A 570 67.38 103.00 -63.13
CA LEU A 570 67.13 103.90 -64.27
C LEU A 570 67.51 105.36 -63.94
N GLU A 571 67.22 105.84 -62.73
CA GLU A 571 67.69 107.15 -62.26
C GLU A 571 69.22 107.21 -62.13
N ARG A 572 69.85 106.15 -61.61
CA ARG A 572 71.33 106.07 -61.53
C ARG A 572 71.96 106.11 -62.92
N GLU A 573 71.38 105.43 -63.91
CA GLU A 573 71.83 105.48 -65.31
C GLU A 573 71.62 106.87 -65.93
N ARG A 574 70.45 107.49 -65.71
CA ARG A 574 70.15 108.88 -66.14
C ARG A 574 71.16 109.87 -65.56
N LEU A 575 71.51 109.73 -64.28
CA LEU A 575 72.50 110.55 -63.59
C LEU A 575 73.93 110.28 -64.08
N GLN A 576 74.31 109.02 -64.34
CA GLN A 576 75.59 108.69 -64.96
C GLN A 576 75.72 109.27 -66.38
N LEU A 577 74.65 109.27 -67.17
CA LEU A 577 74.61 109.91 -68.49
C LEU A 577 74.72 111.45 -68.38
N GLN A 578 74.21 112.06 -67.32
CA GLN A 578 74.39 113.49 -67.04
C GLN A 578 75.82 113.82 -66.59
N VAL A 579 76.42 113.01 -65.71
CA VAL A 579 77.83 113.17 -65.29
C VAL A 579 78.78 113.01 -66.48
N LYS A 580 78.55 112.01 -67.35
CA LYS A 580 79.27 111.84 -68.64
C LYS A 580 79.08 113.01 -69.62
N LYS A 581 78.12 113.90 -69.37
CA LYS A 581 77.81 115.09 -70.19
C LYS A 581 78.26 116.40 -69.54
N SER A 582 78.65 116.39 -68.26
CA SER A 582 79.01 117.58 -67.49
C SER A 582 80.47 117.66 -67.03
N SER A 583 81.28 116.60 -67.22
CA SER A 583 82.74 116.66 -67.00
C SER A 583 83.53 116.28 -68.26
N GLY A 584 84.64 116.99 -68.48
CA GLY A 584 85.57 116.74 -69.57
C GLY A 584 86.99 116.51 -69.05
N ALA A 585 87.58 115.38 -69.46
CA ALA A 585 89.00 115.01 -69.38
C ALA A 585 89.61 114.65 -68.01
N VAL A 586 90.74 113.91 -68.13
CA VAL A 586 91.73 113.47 -67.12
C VAL A 586 91.34 112.23 -66.27
N PRO A 587 92.25 111.26 -65.99
CA PRO A 587 91.92 109.92 -65.50
C PRO A 587 92.60 109.57 -64.13
N VAL A 588 92.67 108.26 -63.79
CA VAL A 588 93.41 107.66 -62.64
C VAL A 588 92.66 107.83 -61.29
N HIS A 589 92.68 106.93 -60.29
CA HIS A 589 93.48 105.74 -59.99
C HIS A 589 92.62 104.52 -59.55
N ASP A 590 93.27 103.36 -59.40
CA ASP A 590 92.84 102.16 -58.64
C ASP A 590 92.91 102.38 -57.11
N THR A 591 92.33 101.51 -56.27
CA THR A 591 92.63 101.17 -54.84
C THR A 591 91.37 100.65 -54.12
N GLY A 592 91.53 99.64 -53.24
CA GLY A 592 90.49 99.08 -52.37
C GLY A 592 90.47 99.67 -50.94
N MET A 593 90.48 98.77 -49.94
CA MET A 593 90.09 98.98 -48.51
C MET A 593 88.56 99.12 -48.36
N GLU A 594 87.85 98.31 -47.57
CA GLU A 594 87.95 98.07 -46.12
C GLU A 594 87.83 99.34 -45.26
N THR A 595 86.67 99.53 -44.63
CA THR A 595 86.61 100.11 -43.27
C THR A 595 85.38 99.56 -42.53
N THR A 596 85.56 99.26 -41.25
CA THR A 596 84.58 98.73 -40.28
C THR A 596 83.84 99.84 -39.52
N VAL A 597 83.22 99.52 -38.36
CA VAL A 597 82.69 100.44 -37.30
C VAL A 597 81.33 101.08 -37.63
N SER A 598 80.33 101.19 -36.73
CA SER A 598 79.95 100.52 -35.46
C SER A 598 78.47 100.87 -35.17
N ALA A 599 77.60 99.95 -34.73
CA ALA A 599 77.22 99.64 -33.33
C ALA A 599 76.17 100.61 -32.70
N GLU A 600 75.55 100.14 -31.60
CA GLU A 600 74.52 100.78 -30.75
C GLU A 600 73.10 100.95 -31.36
N ASP A 601 72.00 100.67 -30.65
CA ASP A 601 71.81 99.83 -29.45
C ASP A 601 70.32 99.45 -29.25
N SER A 602 70.03 98.47 -28.37
CA SER A 602 68.74 98.20 -27.68
C SER A 602 67.55 97.71 -28.54
N THR A 603 66.58 96.94 -28.02
CA THR A 603 66.39 96.34 -26.67
C THR A 603 65.76 94.94 -26.78
N GLY A 604 65.87 94.13 -25.72
CA GLY A 604 65.59 92.69 -25.77
C GLY A 604 64.12 92.25 -25.84
N ALA A 605 63.92 91.09 -26.46
CA ALA A 605 62.78 90.20 -26.26
C ALA A 605 63.30 88.75 -26.26
N GLU A 606 63.51 88.18 -25.07
CA GLU A 606 64.11 86.85 -24.90
C GLU A 606 63.13 85.75 -25.33
N SER A 607 63.30 85.22 -26.55
CA SER A 607 62.55 84.06 -27.05
C SER A 607 63.53 82.97 -27.49
N LYS A 608 63.52 81.86 -26.77
CA LYS A 608 64.59 80.85 -26.76
C LYS A 608 64.40 79.81 -27.87
N ILE A 609 64.71 80.20 -29.10
CA ILE A 609 64.61 79.32 -30.27
C ILE A 609 65.90 78.51 -30.46
N GLU A 610 65.75 77.20 -30.22
CA GLU A 610 66.35 76.09 -30.96
C GLU A 610 67.89 75.89 -30.93
N THR A 611 68.30 74.74 -30.38
CA THR A 611 69.62 74.14 -30.63
C THR A 611 69.44 72.74 -31.19
N VAL A 612 69.33 72.63 -32.51
CA VAL A 612 69.26 71.35 -33.24
C VAL A 612 70.67 70.76 -33.41
N ARG A 613 70.73 69.41 -33.47
CA ARG A 613 71.88 68.51 -33.65
C ARG A 613 72.58 68.02 -32.37
N THR A 614 72.11 66.88 -31.88
CA THR A 614 72.91 65.64 -31.92
C THR A 614 71.97 64.44 -32.07
N ILE A 615 72.39 63.43 -32.82
CA ILE A 615 71.62 62.18 -32.99
C ILE A 615 72.18 61.17 -31.99
N GLU A 616 71.46 60.93 -30.90
CA GLU A 616 71.84 59.93 -29.89
C GLU A 616 71.03 58.64 -30.08
N ALA A 617 71.63 57.67 -30.77
CA ALA A 617 70.95 56.49 -31.26
C ALA A 617 70.84 55.34 -30.22
N THR A 618 70.36 55.62 -29.00
CA THR A 618 70.24 54.59 -27.93
C THR A 618 69.12 54.86 -26.90
N GLN A 619 67.85 54.82 -27.31
CA GLN A 619 66.74 54.47 -26.39
C GLN A 619 65.65 53.64 -27.10
N LEU A 620 65.94 52.37 -27.40
CA LEU A 620 64.88 51.39 -27.64
C LEU A 620 64.22 51.10 -26.28
N THR A 621 63.04 51.69 -26.02
CA THR A 621 62.48 51.68 -24.66
C THR A 621 62.14 50.25 -24.22
N PRO A 622 62.41 49.89 -22.95
CA PRO A 622 62.30 48.50 -22.48
C PRO A 622 60.88 47.94 -22.61
N LYS A 623 59.85 48.81 -22.67
CA LYS A 623 58.46 48.43 -22.94
C LYS A 623 58.29 47.66 -24.26
N PHE A 624 58.97 48.07 -25.34
CA PHE A 624 58.89 47.35 -26.63
C PHE A 624 59.68 46.05 -26.63
N LEU A 625 60.80 45.99 -25.89
CA LEU A 625 61.57 44.76 -25.75
C LEU A 625 60.80 43.73 -24.90
N ILE A 626 60.12 44.17 -23.83
CA ILE A 626 59.20 43.35 -23.02
C ILE A 626 57.98 42.90 -23.84
N MET A 627 57.36 43.78 -24.64
CA MET A 627 56.27 43.41 -25.56
C MET A 627 56.71 42.32 -26.55
N ALA A 628 57.88 42.48 -27.19
CA ALA A 628 58.43 41.47 -28.08
C ALA A 628 58.69 40.14 -27.35
N PHE A 629 59.20 40.20 -26.11
CA PHE A 629 59.42 39.01 -25.28
C PHE A 629 58.11 38.32 -24.88
N LEU A 630 57.05 39.08 -24.56
CA LEU A 630 55.72 38.55 -24.24
C LEU A 630 55.06 37.87 -25.44
N VAL A 631 55.14 38.48 -26.64
CA VAL A 631 54.64 37.85 -27.88
C VAL A 631 55.39 36.56 -28.18
N LEU A 632 56.71 36.53 -27.97
CA LEU A 632 57.51 35.30 -28.06
C LEU A 632 57.11 34.26 -27.01
N LEU A 633 56.89 34.67 -25.75
CA LEU A 633 56.52 33.78 -24.66
C LEU A 633 55.14 33.13 -24.91
N VAL A 634 54.16 33.93 -25.38
CA VAL A 634 52.83 33.43 -25.78
C VAL A 634 52.95 32.45 -26.95
N SER A 635 53.79 32.75 -27.94
CA SER A 635 54.03 31.85 -29.09
C SER A 635 54.70 30.53 -28.69
N VAL A 636 55.56 30.53 -27.66
CA VAL A 636 56.16 29.31 -27.10
C VAL A 636 55.15 28.54 -26.23
N LEU A 637 54.30 29.24 -25.48
CA LEU A 637 53.25 28.63 -24.66
C LEU A 637 52.18 27.95 -25.52
N THR A 638 51.71 28.57 -26.61
CA THR A 638 50.75 27.93 -27.53
C THR A 638 51.37 26.72 -28.23
N PHE A 639 52.65 26.78 -28.62
CA PHE A 639 53.36 25.63 -29.16
C PHE A 639 53.54 24.50 -28.14
N TYR A 640 53.79 24.81 -26.86
CA TYR A 640 53.93 23.81 -25.80
C TYR A 640 52.60 23.13 -25.46
N VAL A 641 51.50 23.90 -25.36
CA VAL A 641 50.15 23.34 -25.18
C VAL A 641 49.79 22.43 -26.36
N TYR A 642 50.06 22.86 -27.60
CA TYR A 642 49.82 22.05 -28.80
C TYR A 642 50.66 20.76 -28.86
N GLN A 643 51.90 20.77 -28.32
CA GLN A 643 52.66 19.53 -28.14
C GLN A 643 52.05 18.63 -27.04
N GLN A 644 51.51 19.22 -25.97
CA GLN A 644 50.95 18.43 -24.87
C GLN A 644 49.63 17.75 -25.27
N ASP A 645 48.75 18.45 -25.99
CA ASP A 645 47.53 17.89 -26.57
C ASP A 645 47.81 16.82 -27.66
N SER A 646 49.03 16.77 -28.22
CA SER A 646 49.47 15.71 -29.15
C SER A 646 50.23 14.56 -28.49
N SER A 647 50.30 14.53 -27.15
CA SER A 647 50.97 13.47 -26.37
C SER A 647 50.00 12.57 -25.57
N ASP A 648 48.73 12.95 -25.44
CA ASP A 648 47.68 12.17 -24.76
C ASP A 648 46.67 11.55 -25.76
N ALA A 649 47.14 11.22 -26.97
CA ALA A 649 46.40 10.57 -28.06
C ALA A 649 47.24 9.47 -28.76
#